data_AF-A0A1H3UN79-F1
#
_entry.id   AF-A0A1H3UN79-F1
#
_cell.length_a   1.000
_cell.length_b   1.000
_cell.length_c   1.000
_cell.angle_alpha   90.00
_cell.angle_beta   90.00
_cell.angle_gamma   90.00
#
_symmetry.space_group_name_H-M   'P 1'
#
loop_
_entity.id
_entity.type
_entity.pdbx_description
1 polymer ?
#
loop_
_entity_poly.entity_id
_entity_poly.type
_entity_poly.pdbx_seq_one_letter_code
_entity_poly.pdbx_strand_id
1 'polypeptide(L)'
;MPPIVHPVRVYGLRPLLRLALCSQLLWPTLALADPAYDRLILDARAGSYAPALSHLRQVPADRLSTGLVSDHLQIASWAGLDAEVVNVYETQARGRVLPVQALAATARAYRNLQRWDSAIQVYRLALERAPRDPDLQLGLALTQADAGKPEEAVRRARELVAAKPDDATRRLALGYALSRAGSPYDALFEFDQAFVRAGTRPEVAREYVFALQRARLPEPALRLARQRPGLIDPTIERRLQGDLAAERVRLAELATRSEKERYVIADRALADYDQLLATWTPDPAAKDDVTRWRIDRMGALKARARTAQVIAEYHQLTAEDVAIPTYALRWVAAAYLDQRQPEIASDLYRQVLAAPDADIGDRVEDSTALYYALLESDRPLEAQQVAEDLARNQKPRVELKGLPVGNPSDEWMDAQQLAAQAGTYSADLAGSEQRLASLVDQAPGNIGLRVAQANLYQARDWPRRAEGQLKETESMAPRDVGLEVAQGYTAQQLQEWRQFDALTDDVVQRYPENRQVQRLARKREVHDMAELRVETYGGKSYGGGNNGAGAVSGSKDFGIETLLYSPPINEDWRLFGGLGYATGDFQEGTGHHRWQRIGVERRTRDMTLEAEISNHSYGFDDKQGARLSLARDIDDHWQYGASLEYLSANTPLRALNSNIYANGGSAFLRWRANESREWRLALSPSHFSDGNNRLEALLTGREGIYATPHVQVDLGLELGASRNSKEDTPYFNPKSDLTVLPTVNVNHVLYQRYETSWSQQFQVGAGTYSQRDYSTGAIGLLSYGQRVTWNDVFEAGAALSVLNRPYDGDRETDLRLLLDLTYRF
;
A
#
# COMPACT_ATOMS: atom_id res chain seq x y z
N MET A 1 62.06 -1.83 -45.87
CA MET A 1 63.45 -2.25 -46.14
C MET A 1 64.39 -1.15 -45.63
N PRO A 2 65.45 -1.50 -44.89
CA PRO A 2 66.35 -0.61 -44.13
C PRO A 2 67.55 -0.16 -45.03
N PRO A 3 68.54 0.68 -44.59
CA PRO A 3 69.56 0.35 -43.56
C PRO A 3 69.88 1.53 -42.60
N ILE A 4 70.24 1.37 -41.31
CA ILE A 4 71.48 0.88 -40.65
C ILE A 4 72.77 1.65 -41.03
N VAL A 5 73.50 2.09 -39.98
CA VAL A 5 74.98 2.10 -39.76
C VAL A 5 75.58 3.49 -39.42
N HIS A 6 76.04 3.62 -38.16
CA HIS A 6 77.03 4.60 -37.67
C HIS A 6 78.44 4.34 -38.27
N PRO A 7 79.36 5.33 -38.40
CA PRO A 7 80.29 5.58 -37.28
C PRO A 7 80.92 6.99 -37.17
N VAL A 8 81.60 7.14 -36.04
CA VAL A 8 82.39 8.22 -35.46
C VAL A 8 83.71 8.47 -36.23
N ARG A 9 84.22 9.73 -36.24
CA ARG A 9 85.52 10.22 -35.66
C ARG A 9 86.29 11.26 -36.53
N VAL A 10 87.15 12.01 -35.82
CA VAL A 10 88.36 12.77 -36.23
C VAL A 10 88.13 14.29 -36.45
N TYR A 11 88.40 15.13 -35.44
CA TYR A 11 89.69 15.77 -35.08
C TYR A 11 90.21 16.78 -36.11
N GLY A 12 90.09 18.08 -35.76
CA GLY A 12 90.87 19.18 -36.30
C GLY A 12 91.53 19.96 -35.17
N LEU A 13 92.65 19.44 -34.68
CA LEU A 13 93.65 20.17 -33.90
C LEU A 13 94.59 20.85 -34.90
N ARG A 14 94.95 22.12 -34.69
CA ARG A 14 96.35 22.58 -34.42
C ARG A 14 96.50 24.12 -34.49
N PRO A 15 97.57 24.67 -33.88
CA PRO A 15 97.49 25.74 -32.90
C PRO A 15 98.36 26.96 -33.31
N LEU A 16 98.68 27.82 -32.34
CA LEU A 16 99.93 28.57 -32.11
C LEU A 16 99.57 29.96 -31.53
N LEU A 17 100.20 30.55 -30.52
CA LEU A 17 101.15 30.21 -29.45
C LEU A 17 101.43 31.57 -28.75
N ARG A 18 101.75 31.54 -27.44
CA ARG A 18 102.45 32.55 -26.59
C ARG A 18 101.56 33.37 -25.65
N LEU A 19 101.58 33.07 -24.34
CA LEU A 19 102.58 33.47 -23.31
C LEU A 19 102.45 34.97 -22.98
N ALA A 20 102.31 35.46 -21.75
CA ALA A 20 102.60 34.90 -20.43
C ALA A 20 101.97 35.76 -19.30
N LEU A 21 102.22 35.32 -18.05
CA LEU A 21 102.14 36.05 -16.77
C LEU A 21 100.75 36.40 -16.20
N CYS A 22 100.31 35.63 -15.21
CA CYS A 22 100.42 36.01 -13.79
C CYS A 22 99.60 35.07 -12.91
N SER A 23 100.33 34.34 -12.06
CA SER A 23 99.87 33.78 -10.80
C SER A 23 99.21 34.84 -9.94
N GLN A 24 97.95 34.63 -9.53
CA GLN A 24 97.44 34.82 -8.16
C GLN A 24 95.91 34.59 -8.09
N LEU A 25 95.51 33.85 -7.04
CA LEU A 25 94.17 33.77 -6.43
C LEU A 25 93.12 32.85 -7.10
N LEU A 26 93.32 31.55 -6.88
CA LEU A 26 92.24 30.61 -6.59
C LEU A 26 91.85 30.78 -5.11
N TRP A 27 90.63 31.24 -4.83
CA TRP A 27 89.97 30.97 -3.55
C TRP A 27 88.56 30.43 -3.83
N PRO A 28 88.26 29.17 -3.48
CA PRO A 28 86.88 28.72 -3.33
C PRO A 28 86.34 29.39 -2.07
N THR A 29 85.25 30.13 -2.16
CA THR A 29 84.47 30.48 -0.98
C THR A 29 83.87 29.19 -0.42
N LEU A 30 84.60 28.56 0.50
CA LEU A 30 84.11 27.52 1.39
C LEU A 30 83.05 28.17 2.29
N ALA A 31 81.78 27.82 2.06
CA ALA A 31 80.79 27.90 3.10
C ALA A 31 81.26 26.98 4.25
N LEU A 32 81.54 27.54 5.41
CA LEU A 32 81.78 26.78 6.64
C LEU A 32 80.45 26.11 7.03
N ALA A 33 80.29 24.84 6.67
CA ALA A 33 79.23 23.99 7.20
C ALA A 33 79.53 23.68 8.68
N ASP A 34 78.57 23.89 9.58
CA ASP A 34 78.67 23.47 10.97
C ASP A 34 78.34 21.97 11.05
N PRO A 35 79.34 21.09 11.26
CA PRO A 35 79.12 19.64 11.24
C PRO A 35 78.18 19.17 12.35
N ALA A 36 78.04 19.96 13.43
CA ALA A 36 77.14 19.65 14.53
C ALA A 36 75.68 19.95 14.15
N TYR A 37 75.43 21.07 13.45
CA TYR A 37 74.11 21.41 12.95
C TYR A 37 73.64 20.45 11.85
N ASP A 38 74.51 20.11 10.90
CA ASP A 38 74.19 19.15 9.84
C ASP A 38 73.79 17.78 10.41
N ARG A 39 74.44 17.35 11.50
CA ARG A 39 74.08 16.13 12.22
C ARG A 39 72.68 16.23 12.84
N LEU A 40 72.29 17.38 13.40
CA LEU A 40 70.93 17.61 13.90
C LEU A 40 69.88 17.49 12.78
N ILE A 41 70.17 17.99 11.57
CA ILE A 41 69.28 17.87 10.42
C ILE A 41 69.16 16.42 9.95
N LEU A 42 70.27 15.67 9.91
CA LEU A 42 70.27 14.25 9.54
C LEU A 42 69.53 13.40 10.57
N ASP A 43 69.74 13.66 11.86
CA ASP A 43 69.04 12.98 12.96
C ASP A 43 67.54 13.31 12.93
N ALA A 44 67.16 14.56 12.60
CA ALA A 44 65.77 14.93 12.39
C ALA A 44 65.14 14.20 11.20
N ARG A 45 65.86 14.04 10.08
CA ARG A 45 65.38 13.22 8.94
C ARG A 45 65.22 11.74 9.30
N ALA A 46 65.99 11.25 10.27
CA ALA A 46 65.89 9.90 10.82
C ALA A 46 64.79 9.76 11.91
N GLY A 47 64.04 10.82 12.21
CA GLY A 47 62.92 10.82 13.16
C GLY A 47 63.21 11.41 14.53
N SER A 48 64.44 11.87 14.80
CA SER A 48 64.84 12.50 16.07
C SER A 48 64.70 14.02 15.99
N TYR A 49 63.47 14.52 16.11
CA TYR A 49 63.17 15.94 15.89
C TYR A 49 63.53 16.85 17.07
N ALA A 50 63.39 16.35 18.30
CA ALA A 50 63.48 17.17 19.52
C ALA A 50 64.84 17.89 19.72
N PRO A 51 66.00 17.27 19.44
CA PRO A 51 67.29 17.96 19.56
C PRO A 51 67.42 19.12 18.56
N ALA A 52 67.03 18.91 17.30
CA ALA A 52 67.09 19.93 16.26
C ALA A 52 66.13 21.10 16.54
N LEU A 53 64.90 20.80 16.98
CA LEU A 53 63.92 21.83 17.36
C LEU A 53 64.36 22.62 18.59
N SER A 54 64.97 21.97 19.58
CA SER A 54 65.48 22.65 20.77
C SER A 54 66.60 23.62 20.42
N HIS A 55 67.51 23.22 19.52
CA HIS A 55 68.55 24.11 19.00
C HIS A 55 67.95 25.30 18.23
N LEU A 56 67.02 25.04 17.30
CA LEU A 56 66.39 26.06 16.47
C LEU A 56 65.58 27.10 17.26
N ARG A 57 64.88 26.69 18.32
CA ARG A 57 64.14 27.59 19.23
C ARG A 57 65.05 28.54 20.01
N GLN A 58 66.32 28.18 20.23
CA GLN A 58 67.28 28.96 21.00
C GLN A 58 68.11 29.92 20.13
N VAL A 59 67.96 29.87 18.80
CA VAL A 59 68.68 30.78 17.89
C VAL A 59 68.12 32.21 18.05
N PRO A 60 68.98 33.20 18.40
CA PRO A 60 68.55 34.59 18.51
C PRO A 60 68.02 35.17 17.18
N ALA A 61 67.08 36.11 17.24
CA ALA A 61 66.39 36.66 16.07
C ALA A 61 67.34 37.33 15.05
N ASP A 62 68.45 37.91 15.51
CA ASP A 62 69.51 38.51 14.69
C ASP A 62 70.37 37.48 13.93
N ARG A 63 70.33 36.21 14.35
CA ARG A 63 71.06 35.10 13.73
C ARG A 63 70.17 34.16 12.90
N LEU A 64 68.86 34.38 12.87
CA LEU A 64 67.92 33.58 12.08
C LEU A 64 68.13 33.84 10.58
N SER A 65 68.79 32.91 9.89
CA SER A 65 68.87 32.89 8.44
C SER A 65 67.61 32.28 7.83
N THR A 66 67.36 32.54 6.54
CA THR A 66 66.24 31.91 5.82
C THR A 66 66.35 30.39 5.80
N GLY A 67 67.58 29.84 5.80
CA GLY A 67 67.83 28.39 5.91
C GLY A 67 67.35 27.83 7.25
N LEU A 68 67.81 28.43 8.36
CA LEU A 68 67.43 27.99 9.71
C LEU A 68 65.91 28.05 9.95
N VAL A 69 65.25 29.11 9.48
CA VAL A 69 63.78 29.24 9.56
C VAL A 69 63.09 28.16 8.71
N SER A 70 63.63 27.84 7.54
CA SER A 70 63.07 26.80 6.66
C SER A 70 63.21 25.40 7.27
N ASP A 71 64.36 25.11 7.87
CA ASP A 71 64.61 23.86 8.58
C ASP A 71 63.72 23.74 9.83
N HIS A 72 63.46 24.84 10.54
CA HIS A 72 62.50 24.87 11.65
C HIS A 72 61.09 24.53 11.20
N LEU A 73 60.59 25.18 10.15
CA LEU A 73 59.26 24.88 9.59
C LEU A 73 59.17 23.42 9.14
N GLN A 74 60.20 22.89 8.50
CA GLN A 74 60.21 21.55 7.95
C GLN A 74 60.28 20.47 9.05
N ILE A 75 61.16 20.63 10.03
CA ILE A 75 61.34 19.68 11.13
C ILE A 75 60.14 19.72 12.09
N ALA A 76 59.59 20.91 12.37
CA ALA A 76 58.39 21.03 13.19
C ALA A 76 57.19 20.36 12.49
N SER A 77 57.09 20.48 11.16
CA SER A 77 56.08 19.77 10.37
C SER A 77 56.27 18.25 10.40
N TRP A 78 57.50 17.73 10.31
CA TRP A 78 57.78 16.30 10.48
C TRP A 78 57.43 15.79 11.88
N ALA A 79 57.61 16.63 12.90
CA ALA A 79 57.23 16.34 14.27
C ALA A 79 55.71 16.48 14.55
N GLY A 80 54.90 16.88 13.57
CA GLY A 80 53.46 17.11 13.73
C GLY A 80 53.11 18.34 14.57
N LEU A 81 54.04 19.28 14.74
CA LEU A 81 53.85 20.49 15.55
C LEU A 81 53.26 21.62 14.71
N ASP A 82 52.06 21.42 14.18
CA ASP A 82 51.44 22.34 13.21
C ASP A 82 51.26 23.78 13.75
N ALA A 83 50.93 23.92 15.04
CA ALA A 83 50.84 25.22 15.71
C ALA A 83 52.18 25.96 15.75
N GLU A 84 53.28 25.22 15.97
CA GLU A 84 54.63 25.79 15.95
C GLU A 84 55.04 26.20 14.53
N VAL A 85 54.75 25.36 13.53
CA VAL A 85 55.00 25.69 12.12
C VAL A 85 54.31 27.00 11.75
N VAL A 86 53.02 27.14 12.06
CA VAL A 86 52.26 28.35 11.75
C VAL A 86 52.81 29.55 12.52
N ASN A 87 53.13 29.41 13.81
CA ASN A 87 53.69 30.51 14.60
C ASN A 87 55.04 30.99 14.04
N VAL A 88 55.96 30.07 13.72
CA VAL A 88 57.25 30.39 13.11
C VAL A 88 57.05 31.07 11.76
N TYR A 89 56.11 30.59 10.95
CA TYR A 89 55.84 31.20 9.65
C TYR A 89 55.33 32.64 9.79
N GLU A 90 54.36 32.87 10.69
CA GLU A 90 53.73 34.17 10.87
C GLU A 90 54.65 35.21 11.51
N THR A 91 55.53 34.79 12.42
CA THR A 91 56.39 35.71 13.18
C THR A 91 57.77 35.90 12.55
N GLN A 92 58.33 34.87 11.90
CA GLN A 92 59.73 34.86 11.47
C GLN A 92 59.90 34.72 9.94
N ALA A 93 58.87 34.27 9.21
CA ALA A 93 59.02 33.85 7.82
C ALA A 93 58.20 34.63 6.77
N ARG A 94 57.11 35.33 7.14
CA ARG A 94 56.17 36.04 6.23
C ARG A 94 56.77 37.06 5.25
N GLY A 95 58.02 37.52 5.47
CA GLY A 95 58.75 38.44 4.58
C GLY A 95 59.98 37.82 3.90
N ARG A 96 60.22 36.51 4.07
CA ARG A 96 61.42 35.82 3.57
C ARG A 96 61.12 35.02 2.31
N VAL A 97 62.13 34.83 1.47
CA VAL A 97 62.04 33.98 0.27
C VAL A 97 62.26 32.51 0.68
N LEU A 98 61.18 31.80 1.00
CA LEU A 98 61.25 30.41 1.51
C LEU A 98 61.30 29.34 0.41
N PRO A 99 62.09 28.26 0.57
CA PRO A 99 62.08 27.14 -0.35
C PRO A 99 60.70 26.48 -0.40
N VAL A 100 60.39 25.82 -1.53
CA VAL A 100 59.10 25.16 -1.79
C VAL A 100 58.72 24.19 -0.66
N GLN A 101 59.70 23.45 -0.12
CA GLN A 101 59.49 22.48 0.96
C GLN A 101 58.96 23.15 2.25
N ALA A 102 59.56 24.27 2.67
CA ALA A 102 59.10 25.04 3.82
C ALA A 102 57.71 25.67 3.61
N LEU A 103 57.41 26.13 2.38
CA LEU A 103 56.07 26.60 2.02
C LEU A 103 55.04 25.46 2.04
N ALA A 104 55.39 24.27 1.53
CA ALA A 104 54.52 23.10 1.55
C ALA A 104 54.23 22.62 2.99
N ALA A 105 55.25 22.58 3.85
CA ALA A 105 55.12 22.29 5.27
C ALA A 105 54.19 23.28 5.99
N THR A 106 54.36 24.57 5.71
CA THR A 106 53.53 25.64 6.24
C THR A 106 52.07 25.52 5.76
N ALA A 107 51.86 25.29 4.47
CA ALA A 107 50.53 25.16 3.90
C ALA A 107 49.79 23.94 4.47
N ARG A 108 50.50 22.82 4.68
CA ARG A 108 49.99 21.63 5.36
C ARG A 108 49.62 21.91 6.82
N ALA A 109 50.46 22.61 7.55
CA ALA A 109 50.18 22.99 8.93
C ALA A 109 48.95 23.90 9.04
N TYR A 110 48.82 24.90 8.16
CA TYR A 110 47.60 25.72 8.08
C TYR A 110 46.36 24.88 7.77
N ARG A 111 46.46 23.89 6.86
CA ARG A 111 45.35 22.97 6.57
C ARG A 111 45.00 22.13 7.80
N ASN A 112 45.98 21.54 8.47
CA ASN A 112 45.73 20.72 9.66
C ASN A 112 45.07 21.52 10.80
N LEU A 113 45.45 22.80 10.95
CA LEU A 113 44.81 23.74 11.90
C LEU A 113 43.50 24.35 11.40
N GLN A 114 42.94 23.85 10.30
CA GLN A 114 41.69 24.31 9.71
C GLN A 114 41.67 25.79 9.26
N ARG A 115 42.85 26.38 9.05
CA ARG A 115 43.04 27.74 8.54
C ARG A 115 43.10 27.72 7.02
N TRP A 116 41.99 27.38 6.39
CA TRP A 116 41.91 26.98 4.98
C TRP A 116 42.37 28.06 4.00
N ASP A 117 41.95 29.32 4.17
CA ASP A 117 42.33 30.38 3.25
C ASP A 117 43.83 30.70 3.31
N SER A 118 44.42 30.66 4.50
CA SER A 118 45.87 30.79 4.68
C SER A 118 46.61 29.63 4.03
N ALA A 119 46.12 28.39 4.20
CA ALA A 119 46.70 27.22 3.53
C ALA A 119 46.66 27.35 2.00
N ILE A 120 45.51 27.78 1.42
CA ILE A 120 45.35 28.00 -0.02
C ILE A 120 46.32 29.07 -0.52
N GLN A 121 46.47 30.19 0.20
CA GLN A 121 47.41 31.26 -0.17
C GLN A 121 48.85 30.76 -0.19
N VAL A 122 49.27 30.03 0.84
CA VAL A 122 50.64 29.49 0.91
C VAL A 122 50.88 28.40 -0.14
N TYR A 123 49.90 27.54 -0.43
CA TYR A 123 49.99 26.59 -1.55
C TYR A 123 50.11 27.30 -2.91
N ARG A 124 49.39 28.40 -3.13
CA ARG A 124 49.53 29.21 -4.35
C ARG A 124 50.92 29.83 -4.45
N LEU A 125 51.46 30.37 -3.35
CA LEU A 125 52.83 30.90 -3.30
C LEU A 125 53.88 29.82 -3.58
N ALA A 126 53.67 28.60 -3.10
CA ALA A 126 54.54 27.46 -3.42
C ALA A 126 54.47 27.10 -4.92
N LEU A 127 53.26 27.13 -5.49
CA LEU A 127 53.01 26.84 -6.91
C LEU A 127 53.53 27.93 -7.85
N GLU A 128 53.65 29.20 -7.43
CA GLU A 128 54.34 30.22 -8.23
C GLU A 128 55.80 29.85 -8.49
N ARG A 129 56.44 29.15 -7.54
CA ARG A 129 57.84 28.72 -7.63
C ARG A 129 58.00 27.35 -8.30
N ALA A 130 57.02 26.47 -8.14
CA ALA A 130 56.99 25.16 -8.78
C ALA A 130 55.62 24.86 -9.40
N PRO A 131 55.27 25.47 -10.55
CA PRO A 131 53.90 25.41 -11.11
C PRO A 131 53.41 24.02 -11.47
N ARG A 132 54.33 23.09 -11.78
CA ARG A 132 54.05 21.71 -12.20
C ARG A 132 54.30 20.67 -11.11
N ASP A 133 54.57 21.09 -9.87
CA ASP A 133 54.78 20.16 -8.76
C ASP A 133 53.46 19.46 -8.40
N PRO A 134 53.34 18.14 -8.63
CA PRO A 134 52.10 17.42 -8.40
C PRO A 134 51.71 17.35 -6.92
N ASP A 135 52.67 17.37 -5.99
CA ASP A 135 52.39 17.25 -4.55
C ASP A 135 51.80 18.55 -4.00
N LEU A 136 52.26 19.70 -4.51
CA LEU A 136 51.67 21.00 -4.20
C LEU A 136 50.28 21.16 -4.79
N GLN A 137 50.09 20.71 -6.04
CA GLN A 137 48.78 20.71 -6.70
C GLN A 137 47.79 19.82 -5.95
N LEU A 138 48.25 18.64 -5.47
CA LEU A 138 47.46 17.72 -4.67
C LEU A 138 47.09 18.32 -3.31
N GLY A 139 48.06 18.90 -2.60
CA GLY A 139 47.86 19.57 -1.32
C GLY A 139 46.88 20.75 -1.43
N LEU A 140 46.95 21.52 -2.51
CA LEU A 140 45.98 22.57 -2.82
C LEU A 140 44.59 22.00 -3.09
N ALA A 141 44.46 20.93 -3.89
CA ALA A 141 43.17 20.30 -4.17
C ALA A 141 42.49 19.80 -2.88
N LEU A 142 43.23 19.11 -2.01
CA LEU A 142 42.73 18.65 -0.72
C LEU A 142 42.30 19.81 0.18
N THR A 143 43.10 20.89 0.22
CA THR A 143 42.76 22.09 1.00
C THR A 143 41.52 22.80 0.44
N GLN A 144 41.38 22.88 -0.88
CA GLN A 144 40.19 23.46 -1.53
C GLN A 144 38.94 22.63 -1.19
N ALA A 145 39.04 21.30 -1.20
CA ALA A 145 37.95 20.41 -0.79
C ALA A 145 37.56 20.62 0.69
N ASP A 146 38.55 20.82 1.57
CA ASP A 146 38.30 21.14 2.98
C ASP A 146 37.70 22.53 3.20
N ALA A 147 38.12 23.51 2.39
CA ALA A 147 37.65 24.89 2.43
C ALA A 147 36.23 25.11 1.89
N GLY A 148 35.50 24.05 1.53
CA GLY A 148 34.18 24.17 0.90
C GLY A 148 34.23 24.65 -0.55
N LYS A 149 35.35 24.43 -1.27
CA LYS A 149 35.50 24.71 -2.71
C LYS A 149 35.66 23.41 -3.52
N PRO A 150 34.69 22.47 -3.45
CA PRO A 150 34.86 21.12 -3.96
C PRO A 150 34.94 21.05 -5.49
N GLU A 151 34.29 21.93 -6.24
CA GLU A 151 34.32 21.92 -7.72
C GLU A 151 35.72 22.27 -8.25
N GLU A 152 36.37 23.25 -7.64
CA GLU A 152 37.76 23.61 -7.96
C GLU A 152 38.72 22.47 -7.63
N ALA A 153 38.50 21.82 -6.48
CA ALA A 153 39.28 20.67 -6.05
C ALA A 153 39.12 19.49 -7.03
N VAL A 154 37.89 19.17 -7.43
CA VAL A 154 37.59 18.10 -8.40
C VAL A 154 38.25 18.39 -9.75
N ARG A 155 38.15 19.62 -10.27
CA ARG A 155 38.79 19.99 -11.55
C ARG A 155 40.30 19.78 -11.47
N ARG A 156 40.96 20.30 -10.44
CA ARG A 156 42.41 20.17 -10.25
C ARG A 156 42.83 18.70 -10.08
N ALA A 157 42.10 17.94 -9.26
CA ALA A 157 42.41 16.54 -9.02
C ALA A 157 42.20 15.66 -10.29
N ARG A 158 41.21 15.98 -11.14
CA ARG A 158 41.03 15.31 -12.45
C ARG A 158 42.21 15.52 -13.37
N GLU A 159 42.75 16.74 -13.45
CA GLU A 159 43.96 17.02 -14.24
C GLU A 159 45.17 16.22 -13.73
N LEU A 160 45.32 16.09 -12.40
CA LEU A 160 46.39 15.31 -11.80
C LEU A 160 46.28 13.81 -12.11
N VAL A 161 45.08 13.24 -12.03
CA VAL A 161 44.81 11.84 -12.41
C VAL A 161 45.03 11.62 -13.90
N ALA A 162 44.56 12.54 -14.77
CA ALA A 162 44.79 12.45 -16.21
C ALA A 162 46.29 12.43 -16.58
N ALA A 163 47.12 13.17 -15.85
CA ALA A 163 48.57 13.20 -16.06
C ALA A 163 49.29 11.90 -15.62
N LYS A 164 48.77 11.19 -14.60
CA LYS A 164 49.27 9.87 -14.18
C LYS A 164 48.11 8.98 -13.74
N PRO A 165 47.48 8.24 -14.67
CA PRO A 165 46.31 7.42 -14.36
C PRO A 165 46.59 6.27 -13.39
N ASP A 166 47.84 5.84 -13.20
CA ASP A 166 48.18 4.72 -12.31
C ASP A 166 48.67 5.12 -10.92
N ASP A 167 48.65 6.42 -10.61
CA ASP A 167 49.04 6.94 -9.31
C ASP A 167 47.87 6.87 -8.31
N ALA A 168 47.92 5.89 -7.40
CA ALA A 168 46.89 5.69 -6.39
C ALA A 168 46.68 6.91 -5.48
N THR A 169 47.73 7.67 -5.16
CA THR A 169 47.63 8.85 -4.29
C THR A 169 46.86 9.99 -4.96
N ARG A 170 47.01 10.16 -6.27
CA ARG A 170 46.23 11.14 -7.04
C ARG A 170 44.76 10.76 -7.12
N ARG A 171 44.48 9.47 -7.33
CA ARG A 171 43.11 8.94 -7.35
C ARG A 171 42.43 9.07 -5.99
N LEU A 172 43.12 8.79 -4.89
CA LEU A 172 42.60 9.04 -3.54
C LEU A 172 42.21 10.51 -3.35
N ALA A 173 43.03 11.46 -3.82
CA ALA A 173 42.70 12.88 -3.69
C ALA A 173 41.51 13.30 -4.56
N LEU A 174 41.37 12.73 -5.76
CA LEU A 174 40.19 12.95 -6.59
C LEU A 174 38.94 12.35 -5.93
N GLY A 175 39.01 11.12 -5.43
CA GLY A 175 37.93 10.49 -4.67
C GLY A 175 37.53 11.30 -3.43
N TYR A 176 38.52 11.87 -2.72
CA TYR A 176 38.29 12.77 -1.59
C TYR A 176 37.57 14.06 -2.02
N ALA A 177 38.05 14.72 -3.08
CA ALA A 177 37.43 15.93 -3.61
C ALA A 177 35.99 15.66 -4.08
N LEU A 178 35.74 14.53 -4.76
CA LEU A 178 34.42 14.09 -5.19
C LEU A 178 33.50 13.76 -4.00
N SER A 179 34.03 13.19 -2.92
CA SER A 179 33.28 12.96 -1.68
C SER A 179 32.83 14.27 -1.05
N ARG A 180 33.71 15.28 -1.02
CA ARG A 180 33.37 16.64 -0.54
C ARG A 180 32.44 17.39 -1.49
N ALA A 181 32.43 17.02 -2.77
CA ALA A 181 31.48 17.52 -3.77
C ALA A 181 30.10 16.84 -3.70
N GLY A 182 29.86 15.92 -2.75
CA GLY A 182 28.59 15.19 -2.66
C GLY A 182 28.36 14.21 -3.81
N SER A 183 29.42 13.73 -4.45
CA SER A 183 29.37 12.77 -5.57
C SER A 183 29.89 11.39 -5.13
N PRO A 184 29.16 10.64 -4.28
CA PRO A 184 29.67 9.43 -3.62
C PRO A 184 29.98 8.29 -4.60
N TYR A 185 29.26 8.17 -5.71
CA TYR A 185 29.49 7.13 -6.71
C TYR A 185 30.73 7.39 -7.57
N ASP A 186 30.90 8.63 -8.04
CA ASP A 186 32.13 9.04 -8.74
C ASP A 186 33.35 8.93 -7.80
N ALA A 187 33.17 9.29 -6.53
CA ALA A 187 34.19 9.12 -5.52
C ALA A 187 34.56 7.64 -5.34
N LEU A 188 33.56 6.77 -5.17
CA LEU A 188 33.76 5.33 -5.04
C LEU A 188 34.54 4.75 -6.21
N PHE A 189 34.23 5.17 -7.44
CA PHE A 189 35.00 4.75 -8.62
C PHE A 189 36.49 5.07 -8.47
N GLU A 190 36.84 6.29 -8.07
CA GLU A 190 38.26 6.67 -7.92
C GLU A 190 38.94 5.97 -6.73
N PHE A 191 38.22 5.73 -5.64
CA PHE A 191 38.73 4.94 -4.52
C PHE A 191 38.93 3.46 -4.88
N ASP A 192 38.02 2.86 -5.67
CA ASP A 192 38.18 1.51 -6.22
C ASP A 192 39.42 1.44 -7.12
N GLN A 193 39.57 2.41 -8.04
CA GLN A 193 40.74 2.50 -8.90
C GLN A 193 42.05 2.67 -8.12
N ALA A 194 42.04 3.39 -7.00
CA ALA A 194 43.18 3.47 -6.08
C ALA A 194 43.44 2.14 -5.36
N PHE A 195 42.38 1.46 -4.91
CA PHE A 195 42.45 0.17 -4.22
C PHE A 195 42.98 -0.95 -5.11
N VAL A 196 42.55 -1.03 -6.37
CA VAL A 196 43.07 -2.02 -7.34
C VAL A 196 44.59 -1.87 -7.54
N ARG A 197 45.13 -0.65 -7.47
CA ARG A 197 46.54 -0.36 -7.71
C ARG A 197 47.42 -0.48 -6.47
N ALA A 198 46.89 -0.13 -5.30
CA ALA A 198 47.67 0.00 -4.08
C ALA A 198 46.93 -0.49 -2.81
N GLY A 199 46.00 -1.42 -2.97
CA GLY A 199 45.14 -1.92 -1.89
C GLY A 199 45.84 -2.72 -0.81
N THR A 200 47.13 -3.04 -0.94
CA THR A 200 47.96 -3.60 0.16
C THR A 200 48.29 -2.56 1.22
N ARG A 201 48.25 -1.26 0.87
CA ARG A 201 48.49 -0.15 1.80
C ARG A 201 47.27 0.06 2.71
N PRO A 202 47.40 -0.01 4.05
CA PRO A 202 46.28 0.13 4.98
C PRO A 202 45.49 1.43 4.78
N GLU A 203 46.17 2.54 4.47
CA GLU A 203 45.51 3.82 4.22
C GLU A 203 44.60 3.79 2.99
N VAL A 204 45.02 3.14 1.90
CA VAL A 204 44.21 3.02 0.68
C VAL A 204 43.00 2.12 0.94
N ALA A 205 43.22 0.99 1.62
CA ALA A 205 42.15 0.06 1.98
C ALA A 205 41.11 0.69 2.91
N ARG A 206 41.55 1.51 3.88
CA ARG A 206 40.65 2.22 4.79
C ARG A 206 39.80 3.27 4.07
N GLU A 207 40.41 4.09 3.22
CA GLU A 207 39.64 5.07 2.43
C GLU A 207 38.64 4.39 1.50
N TYR A 208 38.98 3.21 0.95
CA TYR A 208 38.05 2.42 0.15
C TYR A 208 36.86 1.91 0.98
N VAL A 209 37.08 1.44 2.21
CA VAL A 209 35.98 1.07 3.13
C VAL A 209 35.06 2.27 3.40
N PHE A 210 35.62 3.45 3.66
CA PHE A 210 34.82 4.67 3.86
C PHE A 210 34.07 5.12 2.60
N ALA A 211 34.65 4.90 1.42
CA ALA A 211 34.00 5.17 0.15
C ALA A 211 32.78 4.25 -0.06
N LEU A 212 32.95 2.95 0.20
CA LEU A 212 31.87 1.97 0.16
C LEU A 212 30.75 2.34 1.14
N GLN A 213 31.09 2.74 2.36
CA GLN A 213 30.11 3.21 3.34
C GLN A 213 29.32 4.42 2.84
N ARG A 214 30.01 5.46 2.33
CA ARG A 214 29.35 6.68 1.81
C ARG A 214 28.49 6.41 0.59
N ALA A 215 28.85 5.40 -0.21
CA ALA A 215 28.07 4.93 -1.34
C ALA A 215 26.91 3.99 -0.95
N ARG A 216 26.65 3.79 0.37
CA ARG A 216 25.64 2.89 0.91
C ARG A 216 25.84 1.42 0.51
N LEU A 217 27.09 0.96 0.49
CA LEU A 217 27.48 -0.43 0.23
C LEU A 217 28.12 -1.06 1.50
N PRO A 218 27.34 -1.28 2.57
CA PRO A 218 27.88 -1.72 3.86
C PRO A 218 28.37 -3.18 3.83
N GLU A 219 27.77 -4.07 3.03
CA GLU A 219 28.23 -5.47 2.97
C GLU A 219 29.69 -5.61 2.48
N PRO A 220 30.08 -5.09 1.29
CA PRO A 220 31.47 -5.17 0.85
C PRO A 220 32.42 -4.39 1.78
N ALA A 221 31.97 -3.28 2.37
CA ALA A 221 32.75 -2.52 3.35
C ALA A 221 33.10 -3.36 4.58
N LEU A 222 32.09 -4.01 5.18
CA LEU A 222 32.23 -4.86 6.35
C LEU A 222 33.04 -6.12 6.04
N ARG A 223 32.86 -6.72 4.86
CA ARG A 223 33.63 -7.88 4.41
C ARG A 223 35.13 -7.56 4.34
N LEU A 224 35.49 -6.41 3.77
CA LEU A 224 36.89 -5.96 3.68
C LEU A 224 37.46 -5.64 5.07
N ALA A 225 36.70 -4.97 5.93
CA ALA A 225 37.11 -4.69 7.31
C ALA A 225 37.39 -5.97 8.11
N ARG A 226 36.52 -6.99 8.00
CA ARG A 226 36.71 -8.28 8.69
C ARG A 226 37.90 -9.08 8.18
N GLN A 227 38.24 -8.96 6.89
CA GLN A 227 39.44 -9.57 6.33
C GLN A 227 40.73 -8.93 6.84
N ARG A 228 40.66 -7.72 7.39
CA ARG A 228 41.82 -6.94 7.86
C ARG A 228 41.53 -6.30 9.23
N PRO A 229 41.61 -7.07 10.32
CA PRO A 229 41.36 -6.55 11.67
C PRO A 229 42.22 -5.32 11.97
N GLY A 230 41.62 -4.30 12.59
CA GLY A 230 42.29 -3.02 12.90
C GLY A 230 42.38 -2.02 11.74
N LEU A 231 41.80 -2.33 10.57
CA LEU A 231 41.75 -1.39 9.43
C LEU A 231 40.87 -0.15 9.71
N ILE A 232 39.78 -0.34 10.44
CA ILE A 232 38.82 0.69 10.83
C ILE A 232 38.58 0.64 12.35
N ASP A 233 38.07 1.75 12.89
CA ASP A 233 37.68 1.84 14.30
C ASP A 233 36.49 0.92 14.63
N PRO A 234 36.44 0.27 15.82
CA PRO A 234 35.32 -0.58 16.22
C PRO A 234 33.95 0.10 16.16
N THR A 235 33.88 1.41 16.39
CA THR A 235 32.64 2.20 16.28
C THR A 235 32.14 2.25 14.83
N ILE A 236 33.05 2.39 13.87
CA ILE A 236 32.72 2.39 12.44
C ILE A 236 32.28 0.99 12.02
N GLU A 237 32.98 -0.05 12.49
CA GLU A 237 32.60 -1.43 12.23
C GLU A 237 31.19 -1.73 12.77
N ARG A 238 30.87 -1.29 14.00
CA ARG A 238 29.54 -1.39 14.59
C ARG A 238 28.47 -0.71 13.73
N ARG A 239 28.72 0.51 13.27
CA ARG A 239 27.79 1.23 12.38
C ARG A 239 27.57 0.52 11.05
N LEU A 240 28.64 -0.03 10.45
CA LEU A 240 28.54 -0.83 9.22
C LEU A 240 27.69 -2.10 9.40
N GLN A 241 27.75 -2.74 10.58
CA GLN A 241 26.88 -3.88 10.89
C GLN A 241 25.40 -3.46 10.91
N GLY A 242 25.10 -2.32 11.54
CA GLY A 242 23.76 -1.73 11.52
C GLY A 242 23.28 -1.32 10.12
N ASP A 243 24.14 -0.67 9.34
CA ASP A 243 23.84 -0.27 7.96
C ASP A 243 23.56 -1.48 7.06
N LEU A 244 24.26 -2.61 7.27
CA LEU A 244 24.00 -3.87 6.57
C LEU A 244 22.63 -4.46 6.93
N ALA A 245 22.25 -4.44 8.21
CA ALA A 245 20.92 -4.87 8.62
C ALA A 245 19.84 -3.99 7.99
N ALA A 246 20.05 -2.66 7.95
CA ALA A 246 19.12 -1.70 7.34
C ALA A 246 19.02 -1.87 5.81
N GLU A 247 20.12 -2.22 5.13
CA GLU A 247 20.11 -2.61 3.72
C GLU A 247 19.20 -3.83 3.50
N ARG A 248 19.29 -4.85 4.37
CA ARG A 248 18.41 -6.02 4.30
C ARG A 248 16.95 -5.67 4.54
N VAL A 249 16.63 -4.72 5.42
CA VAL A 249 15.25 -4.22 5.59
C VAL A 249 14.69 -3.71 4.27
N ARG A 250 15.42 -2.83 3.57
CA ARG A 250 15.00 -2.32 2.25
C ARG A 250 14.83 -3.42 1.21
N LEU A 251 15.73 -4.40 1.22
CA LEU A 251 15.64 -5.54 0.30
C LEU A 251 14.50 -6.51 0.65
N ALA A 252 14.02 -6.53 1.89
CA ALA A 252 12.95 -7.42 2.34
C ALA A 252 11.58 -7.06 1.77
N GLU A 253 11.40 -5.82 1.30
CA GLU A 253 10.17 -5.38 0.65
C GLU A 253 10.16 -5.65 -0.87
N LEU A 254 11.29 -6.06 -1.44
CA LEU A 254 11.37 -6.37 -2.87
C LEU A 254 10.79 -7.75 -3.20
N ALA A 255 10.27 -7.88 -4.42
CA ALA A 255 9.79 -9.15 -4.93
C ALA A 255 10.87 -10.25 -4.88
N THR A 256 10.49 -11.42 -4.39
CA THR A 256 11.37 -12.58 -4.29
C THR A 256 11.16 -13.55 -5.45
N ARG A 257 12.12 -14.47 -5.65
CA ARG A 257 12.05 -15.45 -6.75
C ARG A 257 10.96 -16.50 -6.54
N SER A 258 10.58 -16.74 -5.29
CA SER A 258 9.55 -17.69 -4.94
C SER A 258 8.84 -17.32 -3.64
N GLU A 259 7.60 -17.76 -3.53
CA GLU A 259 6.70 -17.53 -2.38
C GLU A 259 7.30 -18.04 -1.05
N LYS A 260 8.15 -19.08 -1.11
CA LYS A 260 8.85 -19.66 0.05
C LYS A 260 9.98 -18.77 0.57
N GLU A 261 10.56 -17.95 -0.30
CA GLU A 261 11.69 -17.07 0.05
C GLU A 261 11.25 -15.69 0.52
N ARG A 262 9.94 -15.37 0.45
CA ARG A 262 9.37 -14.03 0.72
C ARG A 262 9.82 -13.38 2.03
N TYR A 263 10.12 -14.19 3.04
CA TYR A 263 10.53 -13.71 4.36
C TYR A 263 12.00 -13.95 4.70
N VAL A 264 12.78 -14.63 3.84
CA VAL A 264 14.16 -15.01 4.14
C VAL A 264 15.03 -13.79 4.44
N ILE A 265 14.84 -12.69 3.71
CA ILE A 265 15.61 -11.45 3.92
C ILE A 265 15.15 -10.74 5.21
N ALA A 266 13.84 -10.66 5.45
CA ALA A 266 13.27 -10.08 6.67
C ALA A 266 13.75 -10.84 7.93
N ASP A 267 13.70 -12.18 7.90
CA ASP A 267 14.14 -13.03 9.00
C ASP A 267 15.65 -12.88 9.28
N ARG A 268 16.47 -12.71 8.23
CA ARG A 268 17.90 -12.40 8.39
C ARG A 268 18.13 -11.03 9.02
N ALA A 269 17.41 -10.00 8.56
CA ALA A 269 17.51 -8.66 9.14
C ALA A 269 17.11 -8.64 10.62
N LEU A 270 16.02 -9.34 10.98
CA LEU A 270 15.60 -9.50 12.38
C LEU A 270 16.67 -10.19 13.22
N ALA A 271 17.28 -11.27 12.71
CA ALA A 271 18.35 -11.97 13.41
C ALA A 271 19.59 -11.08 13.61
N ASP A 272 19.97 -10.28 12.61
CA ASP A 272 21.08 -9.33 12.74
C ASP A 272 20.79 -8.29 13.83
N TYR A 273 19.58 -7.72 13.84
CA TYR A 273 19.19 -6.74 14.85
C TYR A 273 19.10 -7.35 16.24
N ASP A 274 18.55 -8.55 16.39
CA ASP A 274 18.49 -9.23 17.68
C ASP A 274 19.90 -9.44 18.24
N GLN A 275 20.89 -9.81 17.40
CA GLN A 275 22.29 -9.92 17.80
C GLN A 275 22.91 -8.56 18.17
N LEU A 276 22.68 -7.53 17.36
CA LEU A 276 23.21 -6.19 17.61
C LEU A 276 22.65 -5.59 18.90
N LEU A 277 21.34 -5.66 19.10
CA LEU A 277 20.66 -5.16 20.29
C LEU A 277 21.11 -5.93 21.55
N ALA A 278 21.21 -7.25 21.49
CA ALA A 278 21.70 -8.05 22.62
C ALA A 278 23.14 -7.68 23.01
N THR A 279 23.99 -7.37 22.02
CA THR A 279 25.40 -7.04 22.25
C THR A 279 25.58 -5.62 22.81
N TRP A 280 24.86 -4.64 22.26
CA TRP A 280 25.18 -3.21 22.46
C TRP A 280 24.20 -2.45 23.34
N THR A 281 22.99 -2.96 23.62
CA THR A 281 22.05 -2.31 24.55
C THR A 281 22.66 -2.04 25.94
N PRO A 282 23.49 -2.94 26.52
CA PRO A 282 24.13 -2.67 27.80
C PRO A 282 25.22 -1.57 27.77
N ASP A 283 25.71 -1.17 26.59
CA ASP A 283 26.76 -0.17 26.44
C ASP A 283 26.17 1.24 26.23
N PRO A 284 26.33 2.17 27.19
CA PRO A 284 25.84 3.54 27.05
C PRO A 284 26.42 4.29 25.85
N ALA A 285 27.63 3.95 25.38
CA ALA A 285 28.26 4.59 24.22
C ALA A 285 27.64 4.14 22.89
N ALA A 286 26.76 3.15 22.89
CA ALA A 286 26.03 2.66 21.72
C ALA A 286 24.58 3.15 21.66
N LYS A 287 24.12 3.96 22.64
CA LYS A 287 22.71 4.34 22.79
C LYS A 287 22.06 4.84 21.49
N ASP A 288 22.70 5.77 20.79
CA ASP A 288 22.15 6.35 19.55
C ASP A 288 22.05 5.31 18.41
N ASP A 289 23.06 4.44 18.29
CA ASP A 289 23.05 3.36 17.31
C ASP A 289 21.94 2.35 17.65
N VAL A 290 21.77 2.00 18.93
CA VAL A 290 20.70 1.11 19.43
C VAL A 290 19.32 1.68 19.14
N THR A 291 19.08 2.97 19.40
CA THR A 291 17.80 3.63 19.07
C THR A 291 17.52 3.56 17.57
N ARG A 292 18.51 3.86 16.72
CA ARG A 292 18.35 3.74 15.26
C ARG A 292 18.02 2.31 14.84
N TRP A 293 18.68 1.31 15.41
CA TRP A 293 18.41 -0.09 15.07
C TRP A 293 17.03 -0.57 15.50
N ARG A 294 16.52 -0.11 16.65
CA ARG A 294 15.14 -0.38 17.06
C ARG A 294 14.13 0.17 16.05
N ILE A 295 14.39 1.40 15.55
CA ILE A 295 13.57 2.02 14.50
C ILE A 295 13.65 1.21 13.19
N ASP A 296 14.85 0.91 12.70
CA ASP A 296 15.04 0.17 11.45
C ASP A 296 14.44 -1.26 11.53
N ARG A 297 14.53 -1.91 12.69
CA ARG A 297 13.95 -3.24 12.95
C ARG A 297 12.44 -3.27 12.75
N MET A 298 11.73 -2.15 12.95
CA MET A 298 10.28 -2.08 12.65
C MET A 298 9.98 -2.38 11.19
N GLY A 299 10.84 -1.98 10.24
CA GLY A 299 10.66 -2.29 8.83
C GLY A 299 10.79 -3.79 8.56
N ALA A 300 11.75 -4.47 9.20
CA ALA A 300 11.90 -5.92 9.10
C ALA A 300 10.68 -6.66 9.70
N LEU A 301 10.13 -6.16 10.81
CA LEU A 301 8.91 -6.69 11.41
C LEU A 301 7.70 -6.51 10.48
N LYS A 302 7.54 -5.33 9.86
CA LYS A 302 6.49 -5.06 8.87
C LYS A 302 6.62 -6.00 7.68
N ALA A 303 7.81 -6.11 7.08
CA ALA A 303 8.07 -7.02 5.96
C ALA A 303 7.79 -8.49 6.33
N ARG A 304 7.93 -8.86 7.62
CA ARG A 304 7.61 -10.19 8.14
C ARG A 304 6.14 -10.37 8.55
N ALA A 305 5.27 -9.39 8.28
CA ALA A 305 3.86 -9.35 8.70
C ALA A 305 3.66 -9.42 10.23
N ARG A 306 4.63 -8.93 11.02
CA ARG A 306 4.55 -8.84 12.49
C ARG A 306 4.11 -7.44 12.94
N THR A 307 3.01 -6.95 12.37
CA THR A 307 2.51 -5.57 12.52
C THR A 307 2.16 -5.19 13.97
N ALA A 308 1.68 -6.13 14.78
CA ALA A 308 1.45 -5.88 16.22
C ALA A 308 2.75 -5.53 16.97
N GLN A 309 3.88 -6.14 16.59
CA GLN A 309 5.18 -5.83 17.21
C GLN A 309 5.71 -4.47 16.76
N VAL A 310 5.40 -4.03 15.54
CA VAL A 310 5.73 -2.68 15.05
C VAL A 310 5.03 -1.62 15.91
N ILE A 311 3.72 -1.79 16.16
CA ILE A 311 2.95 -0.86 17.00
C ILE A 311 3.48 -0.85 18.45
N ALA A 312 3.81 -2.02 18.99
CA ALA A 312 4.38 -2.11 20.34
C ALA A 312 5.72 -1.38 20.45
N GLU A 313 6.63 -1.55 19.47
CA GLU A 313 7.92 -0.87 19.43
C GLU A 313 7.76 0.65 19.26
N TYR A 314 6.83 1.08 18.40
CA TYR A 314 6.48 2.49 18.23
C TYR A 314 6.03 3.15 19.55
N HIS A 315 5.16 2.48 20.32
CA HIS A 315 4.73 2.97 21.62
C HIS A 315 5.87 3.02 22.64
N GLN A 316 6.78 2.05 22.64
CA GLN A 316 7.95 2.08 23.52
C GLN A 316 8.88 3.24 23.19
N LEU A 317 9.24 3.41 21.92
CA LEU A 317 10.12 4.50 21.47
C LEU A 317 9.52 5.88 21.76
N THR A 318 8.22 6.06 21.52
CA THR A 318 7.53 7.33 21.81
C THR A 318 7.45 7.61 23.31
N ALA A 319 7.24 6.59 24.16
CA ALA A 319 7.29 6.73 25.62
C ALA A 319 8.70 7.08 26.15
N GLU A 320 9.73 6.78 25.36
CA GLU A 320 11.13 7.16 25.63
C GLU A 320 11.50 8.53 25.02
N ASP A 321 10.52 9.33 24.56
CA ASP A 321 10.70 10.62 23.88
C ASP A 321 11.55 10.55 22.59
N VAL A 322 11.59 9.37 21.94
CA VAL A 322 12.28 9.19 20.65
C VAL A 322 11.39 9.68 19.51
N ALA A 323 11.87 10.66 18.74
CA ALA A 323 11.22 11.11 17.52
C ALA A 323 11.37 10.06 16.41
N ILE A 324 10.25 9.59 15.87
CA ILE A 324 10.23 8.58 14.80
C ILE A 324 10.41 9.28 13.44
N PRO A 325 11.43 8.90 12.65
CA PRO A 325 11.68 9.51 11.35
C PRO A 325 10.63 9.11 10.31
N THR A 326 10.43 9.95 9.30
CA THR A 326 9.42 9.79 8.23
C THR A 326 9.44 8.40 7.59
N TYR A 327 10.63 7.90 7.24
CA TYR A 327 10.78 6.58 6.59
C TYR A 327 10.32 5.40 7.47
N ALA A 328 10.30 5.56 8.79
CA ALA A 328 9.84 4.51 9.71
C ALA A 328 8.36 4.69 10.07
N LEU A 329 7.87 5.93 10.04
CA LEU A 329 6.48 6.25 10.34
C LEU A 329 5.51 5.60 9.33
N ARG A 330 5.92 5.45 8.06
CA ARG A 330 5.15 4.70 7.05
C ARG A 330 4.94 3.22 7.42
N TRP A 331 5.91 2.58 8.06
CA TRP A 331 5.76 1.19 8.54
C TRP A 331 4.78 1.11 9.71
N VAL A 332 4.78 2.11 10.58
CA VAL A 332 3.81 2.24 11.69
C VAL A 332 2.41 2.47 11.13
N ALA A 333 2.25 3.36 10.15
CA ALA A 333 0.98 3.60 9.47
C ALA A 333 0.42 2.31 8.81
N ALA A 334 1.28 1.59 8.09
CA ALA A 334 0.94 0.29 7.49
C ALA A 334 0.51 -0.73 8.55
N ALA A 335 1.20 -0.76 9.70
CA ALA A 335 0.87 -1.67 10.79
C ALA A 335 -0.50 -1.35 11.43
N TYR A 336 -0.85 -0.08 11.61
CA TYR A 336 -2.18 0.31 12.09
C TYR A 336 -3.28 -0.05 11.09
N LEU A 337 -3.05 0.16 9.79
CA LEU A 337 -4.01 -0.24 8.76
C LEU A 337 -4.23 -1.77 8.76
N ASP A 338 -3.15 -2.54 8.83
CA ASP A 338 -3.20 -4.00 8.94
C ASP A 338 -3.95 -4.46 10.20
N GLN A 339 -3.76 -3.78 11.33
CA GLN A 339 -4.46 -4.04 12.60
C GLN A 339 -5.87 -3.42 12.66
N ARG A 340 -6.45 -3.07 11.51
CA ARG A 340 -7.80 -2.54 11.35
C ARG A 340 -8.07 -1.25 12.15
N GLN A 341 -7.07 -0.37 12.23
CA GLN A 341 -7.14 0.98 12.81
C GLN A 341 -6.91 2.04 11.72
N PRO A 342 -7.83 2.15 10.73
CA PRO A 342 -7.63 2.97 9.53
C PRO A 342 -7.59 4.47 9.84
N GLU A 343 -8.24 4.93 10.91
CA GLU A 343 -8.26 6.34 11.29
C GLU A 343 -6.85 6.83 11.64
N ILE A 344 -6.15 6.09 12.51
CA ILE A 344 -4.75 6.37 12.90
C ILE A 344 -3.83 6.23 11.69
N ALA A 345 -4.00 5.18 10.88
CA ALA A 345 -3.20 4.99 9.69
C ALA A 345 -3.32 6.16 8.70
N SER A 346 -4.54 6.67 8.48
CA SER A 346 -4.78 7.78 7.56
C SER A 346 -4.05 9.07 8.00
N ASP A 347 -4.04 9.35 9.30
CA ASP A 347 -3.37 10.53 9.84
C ASP A 347 -1.85 10.42 9.75
N LEU A 348 -1.30 9.23 10.04
CA LEU A 348 0.13 8.96 9.87
C LEU A 348 0.56 9.03 8.41
N TYR A 349 -0.22 8.48 7.46
CA TYR A 349 0.12 8.60 6.03
C TYR A 349 0.05 10.04 5.54
N ARG A 350 -0.91 10.85 6.00
CA ARG A 350 -0.91 12.30 5.71
C ARG A 350 0.35 12.98 6.23
N GLN A 351 0.78 12.63 7.44
CA GLN A 351 2.02 13.16 8.02
C GLN A 351 3.25 12.75 7.19
N VAL A 352 3.34 11.49 6.77
CA VAL A 352 4.42 10.98 5.91
C VAL A 352 4.44 11.72 4.57
N LEU A 353 3.31 11.82 3.89
CA LEU A 353 3.22 12.45 2.55
C LEU A 353 3.48 13.96 2.58
N ALA A 354 3.20 14.63 3.70
CA ALA A 354 3.45 16.05 3.89
C ALA A 354 4.89 16.38 4.36
N ALA A 355 5.67 15.38 4.74
CA ALA A 355 7.00 15.58 5.31
C ALA A 355 7.99 16.12 4.25
N PRO A 356 8.83 17.14 4.57
CA PRO A 356 9.80 17.69 3.62
C PRO A 356 10.86 16.70 3.14
N ASP A 357 11.11 15.65 3.92
CA ASP A 357 12.07 14.58 3.66
C ASP A 357 11.43 13.28 3.14
N ALA A 358 10.14 13.32 2.80
CA ALA A 358 9.43 12.18 2.20
C ALA A 358 10.11 11.73 0.90
N ASP A 359 10.38 10.43 0.77
CA ASP A 359 10.98 9.88 -0.45
C ASP A 359 9.95 9.93 -1.59
N ILE A 360 10.38 10.42 -2.74
CA ILE A 360 9.54 10.50 -3.93
C ILE A 360 9.21 9.08 -4.43
N GLY A 361 10.13 8.13 -4.29
CA GLY A 361 9.93 6.75 -4.73
C GLY A 361 8.85 6.00 -3.94
N ASP A 362 8.54 6.44 -2.72
CA ASP A 362 7.53 5.82 -1.85
C ASP A 362 6.14 6.45 -2.02
N ARG A 363 6.03 7.55 -2.78
CA ARG A 363 4.82 8.37 -2.85
C ARG A 363 3.61 7.59 -3.37
N VAL A 364 3.79 6.73 -4.38
CA VAL A 364 2.67 5.92 -4.92
C VAL A 364 2.20 4.90 -3.90
N GLU A 365 3.12 4.18 -3.26
CA GLU A 365 2.77 3.17 -2.26
C GLU A 365 2.04 3.83 -1.07
N ASP A 366 2.59 4.92 -0.53
CA ASP A 366 2.04 5.60 0.64
C ASP A 366 0.69 6.30 0.33
N SER A 367 0.53 6.85 -0.88
CA SER A 367 -0.75 7.43 -1.32
C SER A 367 -1.81 6.35 -1.55
N THR A 368 -1.41 5.17 -2.07
CA THR A 368 -2.30 4.02 -2.23
C THR A 368 -2.74 3.48 -0.87
N ALA A 369 -1.83 3.42 0.10
CA ALA A 369 -2.16 3.01 1.45
C ALA A 369 -3.07 4.04 2.16
N LEU A 370 -2.85 5.35 1.96
CA LEU A 370 -3.76 6.40 2.40
C LEU A 370 -5.15 6.23 1.78
N TYR A 371 -5.25 5.95 0.48
CA TYR A 371 -6.51 5.69 -0.20
C TYR A 371 -7.31 4.59 0.51
N TYR A 372 -6.70 3.43 0.77
CA TYR A 372 -7.39 2.34 1.45
C TYR A 372 -7.70 2.64 2.92
N ALA A 373 -6.81 3.34 3.64
CA ALA A 373 -7.11 3.80 5.00
C ALA A 373 -8.33 4.73 5.03
N LEU A 374 -8.47 5.63 4.05
CA LEU A 374 -9.64 6.51 3.95
C LEU A 374 -10.91 5.73 3.63
N LEU A 375 -10.86 4.79 2.69
CA LEU A 375 -12.01 3.92 2.39
C LEU A 375 -12.51 3.17 3.62
N GLU A 376 -11.60 2.52 4.36
CA GLU A 376 -11.95 1.72 5.53
C GLU A 376 -12.40 2.57 6.74
N SER A 377 -12.20 3.89 6.67
CA SER A 377 -12.62 4.89 7.68
C SER A 377 -13.84 5.73 7.29
N ASP A 378 -14.63 5.27 6.30
CA ASP A 378 -15.85 5.94 5.80
C ASP A 378 -15.61 7.30 5.11
N ARG A 379 -14.47 7.46 4.43
CA ARG A 379 -14.10 8.71 3.71
C ARG A 379 -13.86 8.48 2.20
N PRO A 380 -14.84 7.90 1.47
CA PRO A 380 -14.66 7.49 0.08
C PRO A 380 -14.42 8.64 -0.90
N LEU A 381 -15.00 9.81 -0.67
CA LEU A 381 -14.79 10.99 -1.54
C LEU A 381 -13.35 11.52 -1.43
N GLU A 382 -12.80 11.57 -0.21
CA GLU A 382 -11.40 11.94 -0.01
C GLU A 382 -10.45 10.89 -0.57
N ALA A 383 -10.77 9.60 -0.39
CA ALA A 383 -10.02 8.52 -1.01
C ALA A 383 -9.97 8.70 -2.54
N GLN A 384 -11.11 8.90 -3.18
CA GLN A 384 -11.17 9.16 -4.62
C GLN A 384 -10.30 10.36 -5.05
N GLN A 385 -10.33 11.45 -4.30
CA GLN A 385 -9.47 12.62 -4.58
C GLN A 385 -7.99 12.26 -4.51
N VAL A 386 -7.54 11.51 -3.50
CA VAL A 386 -6.15 11.03 -3.39
C VAL A 386 -5.74 10.22 -4.61
N ALA A 387 -6.58 9.27 -5.05
CA ALA A 387 -6.30 8.45 -6.21
C ALA A 387 -6.21 9.28 -7.51
N GLU A 388 -7.14 10.21 -7.71
CA GLU A 388 -7.15 11.08 -8.88
C GLU A 388 -5.98 12.06 -8.91
N ASP A 389 -5.63 12.67 -7.77
CA ASP A 389 -4.48 13.57 -7.65
C ASP A 389 -3.17 12.83 -7.90
N LEU A 390 -3.05 11.59 -7.40
CA LEU A 390 -1.89 10.75 -7.68
C LEU A 390 -1.76 10.49 -9.19
N ALA A 391 -2.86 10.07 -9.85
CA ALA A 391 -2.87 9.81 -11.28
C ALA A 391 -2.57 11.06 -12.13
N ARG A 392 -3.03 12.24 -11.71
CA ARG A 392 -2.78 13.51 -12.42
C ARG A 392 -1.32 13.96 -12.32
N ASN A 393 -0.68 13.73 -11.17
CA ASN A 393 0.65 14.26 -10.88
C ASN A 393 1.79 13.33 -11.28
N GLN A 394 1.52 12.03 -11.49
CA GLN A 394 2.54 11.10 -11.94
C GLN A 394 2.83 11.23 -13.43
N LYS A 395 4.12 11.09 -13.77
CA LYS A 395 4.60 11.21 -15.15
C LYS A 395 4.72 9.83 -15.79
N PRO A 396 4.26 9.63 -17.03
CA PRO A 396 4.35 8.33 -17.71
C PRO A 396 5.79 7.88 -18.00
N ARG A 397 6.76 8.80 -17.90
CA ARG A 397 8.18 8.51 -18.10
C ARG A 397 9.05 9.16 -17.03
N VAL A 398 10.08 8.42 -16.62
CA VAL A 398 11.16 8.90 -15.76
C VAL A 398 12.37 9.24 -16.62
N GLU A 399 12.86 10.49 -16.51
CA GLU A 399 14.04 10.96 -17.22
C GLU A 399 15.31 10.63 -16.44
N LEU A 400 16.04 9.61 -16.89
CA LEU A 400 17.34 9.26 -16.34
C LEU A 400 18.45 10.00 -17.10
N LYS A 401 19.43 10.54 -16.37
CA LYS A 401 20.57 11.25 -16.94
C LYS A 401 21.30 10.38 -17.97
N GLY A 402 21.36 10.85 -19.22
CA GLY A 402 22.02 10.15 -20.33
C GLY A 402 21.08 9.30 -21.21
N LEU A 403 19.78 9.21 -20.89
CA LEU A 403 18.78 8.53 -21.72
C LEU A 403 17.81 9.56 -22.36
N PRO A 404 17.91 9.83 -23.68
CA PRO A 404 17.13 10.90 -24.32
C PRO A 404 15.63 10.63 -24.44
N VAL A 405 15.17 9.39 -24.25
CA VAL A 405 13.78 8.98 -24.48
C VAL A 405 13.02 8.73 -23.15
N GLY A 406 13.72 8.69 -22.01
CA GLY A 406 13.16 8.33 -20.70
C GLY A 406 12.66 6.87 -20.62
N ASN A 407 12.58 6.33 -19.41
CA ASN A 407 12.01 4.99 -19.17
C ASN A 407 10.53 5.09 -18.84
N PRO A 408 9.68 4.12 -19.26
CA PRO A 408 8.32 4.01 -18.74
C PRO A 408 8.28 4.01 -17.22
N SER A 409 7.23 4.58 -16.63
CA SER A 409 7.03 4.64 -15.19
C SER A 409 5.96 3.64 -14.76
N ASP A 410 6.36 2.64 -13.96
CA ASP A 410 5.42 1.69 -13.34
C ASP A 410 4.51 2.42 -12.33
N GLU A 411 5.09 3.33 -11.54
CA GLU A 411 4.37 4.24 -10.63
C GLU A 411 3.22 5.00 -11.30
N TRP A 412 3.41 5.44 -12.56
CA TRP A 412 2.34 6.08 -13.32
C TRP A 412 1.21 5.10 -13.64
N MET A 413 1.55 3.87 -14.07
CA MET A 413 0.56 2.85 -14.37
C MET A 413 -0.25 2.47 -13.12
N ASP A 414 0.43 2.28 -11.99
CA ASP A 414 -0.20 1.97 -10.70
C ASP A 414 -1.15 3.09 -10.26
N ALA A 415 -0.75 4.35 -10.43
CA ALA A 415 -1.60 5.49 -10.15
C ALA A 415 -2.82 5.57 -11.07
N GLN A 416 -2.67 5.30 -12.38
CA GLN A 416 -3.79 5.25 -13.32
C GLN A 416 -4.76 4.11 -12.96
N GLN A 417 -4.24 2.92 -12.64
CA GLN A 417 -5.04 1.78 -12.21
C GLN A 417 -5.83 2.13 -10.94
N LEU A 418 -5.18 2.69 -9.92
CA LEU A 418 -5.82 3.08 -8.67
C LEU A 418 -6.97 4.06 -8.91
N ALA A 419 -6.76 5.10 -9.72
CA ALA A 419 -7.80 6.07 -10.06
C ALA A 419 -8.94 5.45 -10.87
N ALA A 420 -8.64 4.53 -11.79
CA ALA A 420 -9.65 3.86 -12.61
C ALA A 420 -10.52 2.90 -11.79
N GLN A 421 -9.93 2.15 -10.84
CA GLN A 421 -10.68 1.24 -9.98
C GLN A 421 -11.38 1.95 -8.80
N ALA A 422 -11.00 3.20 -8.49
CA ALA A 422 -11.53 3.89 -7.33
C ALA A 422 -13.06 4.09 -7.37
N GLY A 423 -13.64 4.25 -8.57
CA GLY A 423 -15.09 4.41 -8.72
C GLY A 423 -15.89 3.15 -8.38
N THR A 424 -15.26 1.97 -8.32
CA THR A 424 -15.88 0.75 -7.77
C THR A 424 -16.32 0.94 -6.32
N TYR A 425 -15.60 1.76 -5.55
CA TYR A 425 -15.89 2.03 -4.15
C TYR A 425 -16.56 3.39 -3.92
N SER A 426 -16.59 4.28 -4.92
CA SER A 426 -17.23 5.60 -4.81
C SER A 426 -18.56 5.76 -5.57
N ALA A 427 -19.14 4.63 -6.01
CA ALA A 427 -20.40 4.54 -6.75
C ALA A 427 -20.38 5.08 -8.21
N ASP A 428 -19.18 5.21 -8.82
CA ASP A 428 -18.99 5.51 -10.25
C ASP A 428 -18.56 4.25 -11.02
N LEU A 429 -19.44 3.25 -11.09
CA LEU A 429 -19.15 1.96 -11.74
C LEU A 429 -19.02 2.11 -13.26
N ALA A 430 -19.84 2.94 -13.89
CA ALA A 430 -19.79 3.18 -15.34
C ALA A 430 -18.52 3.92 -15.77
N GLY A 431 -18.12 4.98 -15.04
CA GLY A 431 -16.87 5.68 -15.31
C GLY A 431 -15.65 4.81 -15.03
N SER A 432 -15.72 3.93 -14.03
CA SER A 432 -14.65 2.94 -13.76
C SER A 432 -14.54 1.91 -14.88
N GLU A 433 -15.68 1.43 -15.41
CA GLU A 433 -15.70 0.49 -16.55
C GLU A 433 -15.00 1.07 -17.76
N GLN A 434 -15.36 2.30 -18.14
CA GLN A 434 -14.77 2.96 -19.30
C GLN A 434 -13.26 3.18 -19.12
N ARG A 435 -12.83 3.61 -17.93
CA ARG A 435 -11.41 3.87 -17.64
C ARG A 435 -10.58 2.58 -17.63
N LEU A 436 -11.05 1.55 -16.94
CA LEU A 436 -10.36 0.25 -16.89
C LEU A 436 -10.33 -0.41 -18.26
N ALA A 437 -11.42 -0.36 -19.05
CA ALA A 437 -11.42 -0.89 -20.42
C ALA A 437 -10.35 -0.21 -21.29
N SER A 438 -10.26 1.12 -21.23
CA SER A 438 -9.24 1.89 -21.96
C SER A 438 -7.80 1.52 -21.57
N LEU A 439 -7.55 1.30 -20.27
CA LEU A 439 -6.24 0.88 -19.78
C LEU A 439 -5.91 -0.57 -20.19
N VAL A 440 -6.88 -1.48 -20.12
CA VAL A 440 -6.70 -2.88 -20.54
C VAL A 440 -6.46 -2.98 -22.05
N ASP A 441 -7.14 -2.16 -22.87
CA ASP A 441 -6.88 -2.10 -24.32
C ASP A 441 -5.44 -1.65 -24.64
N GLN A 442 -4.90 -0.72 -23.83
CA GLN A 442 -3.53 -0.23 -23.98
C GLN A 442 -2.47 -1.21 -23.41
N ALA A 443 -2.82 -1.95 -22.36
CA ALA A 443 -1.93 -2.86 -21.64
C ALA A 443 -2.59 -4.22 -21.36
N PRO A 444 -2.94 -5.01 -22.41
CA PRO A 444 -3.73 -6.23 -22.27
C PRO A 444 -3.02 -7.35 -21.49
N GLY A 445 -1.71 -7.26 -21.31
CA GLY A 445 -0.92 -8.21 -20.53
C GLY A 445 -0.71 -7.83 -19.06
N ASN A 446 -1.24 -6.69 -18.60
CA ASN A 446 -1.13 -6.29 -17.19
C ASN A 446 -2.16 -7.06 -16.35
N ILE A 447 -1.67 -7.92 -15.45
CA ILE A 447 -2.49 -8.78 -14.59
C ILE A 447 -3.32 -7.95 -13.61
N GLY A 448 -2.73 -6.90 -13.01
CA GLY A 448 -3.42 -6.02 -12.07
C GLY A 448 -4.65 -5.35 -12.67
N LEU A 449 -4.54 -4.83 -13.89
CA LEU A 449 -5.67 -4.23 -14.62
C LEU A 449 -6.77 -5.25 -14.94
N ARG A 450 -6.38 -6.46 -15.37
CA ARG A 450 -7.33 -7.55 -15.65
C ARG A 450 -8.09 -8.00 -14.40
N VAL A 451 -7.40 -8.12 -13.27
CA VAL A 451 -8.02 -8.45 -11.98
C VAL A 451 -8.92 -7.30 -11.50
N ALA A 452 -8.47 -6.05 -11.61
CA ALA A 452 -9.28 -4.88 -11.24
C ALA A 452 -10.58 -4.79 -12.08
N GLN A 453 -10.51 -5.07 -13.38
CA GLN A 453 -11.67 -5.09 -14.26
C GLN A 453 -12.61 -6.29 -13.97
N ALA A 454 -12.08 -7.45 -13.57
CA ALA A 454 -12.92 -8.56 -13.10
C ALA A 454 -13.63 -8.25 -11.77
N ASN A 455 -12.94 -7.58 -10.83
CA ASN A 455 -13.55 -7.10 -9.59
C ASN A 455 -14.65 -6.07 -9.86
N LEU A 456 -14.45 -5.19 -10.85
CA LEU A 456 -15.51 -4.28 -11.31
C LEU A 456 -16.70 -5.07 -11.86
N TYR A 457 -16.50 -6.08 -12.70
CA TYR A 457 -17.61 -6.91 -13.21
C TYR A 457 -18.40 -7.58 -12.08
N GLN A 458 -17.74 -8.06 -11.02
CA GLN A 458 -18.44 -8.57 -9.83
C GLN A 458 -19.30 -7.49 -9.16
N ALA A 459 -18.77 -6.26 -9.01
CA ALA A 459 -19.51 -5.11 -8.46
C ALA A 459 -20.69 -4.66 -9.35
N ARG A 460 -20.65 -4.99 -10.65
CA ARG A 460 -21.72 -4.75 -11.61
C ARG A 460 -22.76 -5.88 -11.71
N ASP A 461 -22.68 -6.89 -10.84
CA ASP A 461 -23.49 -8.11 -10.88
C ASP A 461 -23.25 -8.98 -12.14
N TRP A 462 -22.02 -9.01 -12.67
CA TRP A 462 -21.62 -9.84 -13.82
C TRP A 462 -20.54 -10.88 -13.49
N PRO A 463 -20.84 -11.86 -12.61
CA PRO A 463 -19.85 -12.82 -12.14
C PRO A 463 -19.34 -13.78 -13.22
N ARG A 464 -20.14 -14.17 -14.23
CA ARG A 464 -19.64 -15.04 -15.33
C ARG A 464 -18.69 -14.28 -16.25
N ARG A 465 -18.95 -12.99 -16.48
CA ARG A 465 -18.00 -12.13 -17.19
C ARG A 465 -16.68 -11.98 -16.44
N ALA A 466 -16.75 -11.83 -15.10
CA ALA A 466 -15.56 -11.83 -14.25
C ALA A 466 -14.79 -13.16 -14.34
N GLU A 467 -15.48 -14.29 -14.24
CA GLU A 467 -14.88 -15.62 -14.34
C GLU A 467 -14.14 -15.82 -15.67
N GLY A 468 -14.78 -15.49 -16.80
CA GLY A 468 -14.17 -15.61 -18.12
C GLY A 468 -12.86 -14.82 -18.22
N GLN A 469 -12.87 -13.58 -17.75
CA GLN A 469 -11.67 -12.73 -17.74
C GLN A 469 -10.57 -13.24 -16.82
N LEU A 470 -10.92 -13.72 -15.62
CA LEU A 470 -9.95 -14.30 -14.69
C LEU A 470 -9.35 -15.60 -15.26
N LYS A 471 -10.15 -16.42 -15.95
CA LYS A 471 -9.68 -17.65 -16.60
C LYS A 471 -8.71 -17.37 -17.75
N GLU A 472 -8.96 -16.32 -18.54
CA GLU A 472 -8.00 -15.85 -19.55
C GLU A 472 -6.69 -15.40 -18.89
N THR A 473 -6.78 -14.64 -17.80
CA THR A 473 -5.63 -14.08 -17.08
C THR A 473 -4.78 -15.17 -16.40
N GLU A 474 -5.41 -16.25 -15.93
CA GLU A 474 -4.73 -17.42 -15.34
C GLU A 474 -3.70 -18.05 -16.27
N SER A 475 -3.91 -18.00 -17.58
CA SER A 475 -2.93 -18.53 -18.55
C SER A 475 -1.58 -17.78 -18.51
N MET A 476 -1.57 -16.53 -18.03
CA MET A 476 -0.40 -15.67 -17.95
C MET A 476 0.30 -15.76 -16.60
N ALA A 477 -0.47 -15.84 -15.51
CA ALA A 477 0.05 -15.85 -14.13
C ALA A 477 -0.78 -16.76 -13.21
N PRO A 478 -0.70 -18.10 -13.37
CA PRO A 478 -1.57 -19.05 -12.69
C PRO A 478 -1.34 -19.18 -11.17
N ARG A 479 -0.35 -18.49 -10.62
CA ARG A 479 -0.01 -18.49 -9.18
C ARG A 479 -0.09 -17.10 -8.54
N ASP A 480 -0.61 -16.11 -9.27
CA ASP A 480 -0.76 -14.76 -8.72
C ASP A 480 -1.82 -14.75 -7.62
N VAL A 481 -1.46 -14.24 -6.44
CA VAL A 481 -2.34 -14.26 -5.27
C VAL A 481 -3.57 -13.38 -5.46
N GLY A 482 -3.43 -12.23 -6.14
CA GLY A 482 -4.55 -11.32 -6.40
C GLY A 482 -5.56 -11.92 -7.37
N LEU A 483 -5.06 -12.61 -8.40
CA LEU A 483 -5.87 -13.38 -9.34
C LEU A 483 -6.66 -14.48 -8.64
N GLU A 484 -6.00 -15.35 -7.89
CA GLU A 484 -6.66 -16.50 -7.24
C GLU A 484 -7.66 -16.07 -6.17
N VAL A 485 -7.37 -14.99 -5.43
CA VAL A 485 -8.34 -14.39 -4.49
C VAL A 485 -9.56 -13.86 -5.24
N ALA A 486 -9.38 -13.18 -6.38
CA ALA A 486 -10.51 -12.72 -7.21
C ALA A 486 -11.31 -13.89 -7.81
N GLN A 487 -10.64 -14.98 -8.20
CA GLN A 487 -11.30 -16.22 -8.61
C GLN A 487 -12.10 -16.84 -7.46
N GLY A 488 -11.58 -16.79 -6.23
CA GLY A 488 -12.28 -17.26 -5.04
C GLY A 488 -13.58 -16.49 -4.79
N TYR A 489 -13.54 -15.15 -4.81
CA TYR A 489 -14.75 -14.32 -4.69
C TYR A 489 -15.74 -14.56 -5.84
N THR A 490 -15.23 -14.72 -7.06
CA THR A 490 -16.09 -15.03 -8.22
C THR A 490 -16.76 -16.39 -8.08
N ALA A 491 -16.02 -17.42 -7.64
CA ALA A 491 -16.57 -18.75 -7.35
C ALA A 491 -17.61 -18.70 -6.23
N GLN A 492 -17.39 -17.89 -5.19
CA GLN A 492 -18.38 -17.65 -4.13
C GLN A 492 -19.67 -17.01 -4.68
N GLN A 493 -19.57 -15.95 -5.50
CA GLN A 493 -20.73 -15.27 -6.08
C GLN A 493 -21.49 -16.17 -7.06
N LEU A 494 -20.76 -17.02 -7.78
CA LEU A 494 -21.32 -18.05 -8.65
C LEU A 494 -21.81 -19.28 -7.90
N GLN A 495 -21.66 -19.40 -6.57
CA GLN A 495 -22.03 -20.61 -5.82
C GLN A 495 -21.30 -21.89 -6.25
N GLU A 496 -20.05 -21.76 -6.70
CA GLU A 496 -19.12 -22.86 -7.02
C GLU A 496 -18.33 -23.28 -5.78
N TRP A 497 -19.02 -23.80 -4.77
CA TRP A 497 -18.46 -23.99 -3.42
C TRP A 497 -17.18 -24.83 -3.39
N ARG A 498 -17.11 -25.91 -4.18
CA ARG A 498 -15.89 -26.75 -4.25
C ARG A 498 -14.69 -26.01 -4.85
N GLN A 499 -14.93 -25.16 -5.85
CA GLN A 499 -13.88 -24.35 -6.42
C GLN A 499 -13.46 -23.24 -5.45
N PHE A 500 -14.44 -22.62 -4.79
CA PHE A 500 -14.20 -21.63 -3.74
C PHE A 500 -13.34 -22.21 -2.61
N ASP A 501 -13.63 -23.41 -2.14
CA ASP A 501 -12.85 -24.10 -1.12
C ASP A 501 -11.43 -24.40 -1.59
N ALA A 502 -11.27 -24.98 -2.78
CA ALA A 502 -9.96 -25.34 -3.32
C ALA A 502 -9.06 -24.11 -3.52
N LEU A 503 -9.60 -23.02 -4.07
CA LEU A 503 -8.88 -21.75 -4.23
C LEU A 503 -8.51 -21.15 -2.87
N THR A 504 -9.46 -21.14 -1.93
CA THR A 504 -9.24 -20.60 -0.57
C THR A 504 -8.17 -21.38 0.18
N ASP A 505 -8.20 -22.71 0.14
CA ASP A 505 -7.19 -23.56 0.78
C ASP A 505 -5.80 -23.31 0.22
N ASP A 506 -5.67 -23.18 -1.11
CA ASP A 506 -4.39 -22.94 -1.75
C ASP A 506 -3.80 -21.57 -1.35
N VAL A 507 -4.59 -20.49 -1.40
CA VAL A 507 -4.08 -19.16 -1.00
C VAL A 507 -3.83 -19.07 0.50
N VAL A 508 -4.63 -19.71 1.36
CA VAL A 508 -4.41 -19.75 2.82
C VAL A 508 -3.14 -20.51 3.16
N GLN A 509 -2.88 -21.63 2.49
CA GLN A 509 -1.66 -22.40 2.70
C GLN A 509 -0.41 -21.60 2.31
N ARG A 510 -0.48 -20.82 1.21
CA ARG A 510 0.67 -20.08 0.70
C ARG A 510 0.88 -18.74 1.40
N TYR A 511 -0.19 -18.02 1.73
CA TYR A 511 -0.18 -16.64 2.23
C TYR A 511 -1.09 -16.42 3.45
N PRO A 512 -0.90 -17.17 4.55
CA PRO A 512 -1.78 -17.08 5.72
C PRO A 512 -1.74 -15.70 6.41
N GLU A 513 -0.67 -14.94 6.22
CA GLU A 513 -0.54 -13.59 6.79
C GLU A 513 -1.17 -12.47 5.94
N ASN A 514 -1.57 -12.76 4.69
CA ASN A 514 -2.13 -11.76 3.78
C ASN A 514 -3.59 -11.44 4.15
N ARG A 515 -3.92 -10.15 4.27
CA ARG A 515 -5.27 -9.70 4.68
C ARG A 515 -6.37 -10.00 3.67
N GLN A 516 -6.11 -9.94 2.37
CA GLN A 516 -7.11 -10.31 1.35
C GLN A 516 -7.42 -11.81 1.43
N VAL A 517 -6.40 -12.63 1.67
CA VAL A 517 -6.56 -14.08 1.89
C VAL A 517 -7.34 -14.38 3.16
N GLN A 518 -7.03 -13.69 4.27
CA GLN A 518 -7.80 -13.84 5.52
C GLN A 518 -9.26 -13.41 5.36
N ARG A 519 -9.55 -12.35 4.58
CA ARG A 519 -10.93 -11.93 4.26
C ARG A 519 -11.66 -12.99 3.43
N LEU A 520 -11.00 -13.61 2.45
CA LEU A 520 -11.58 -14.70 1.66
C LEU A 520 -11.89 -15.92 2.55
N ALA A 521 -10.93 -16.33 3.40
CA ALA A 521 -11.12 -17.40 4.37
C ALA A 521 -12.27 -17.11 5.34
N ARG A 522 -12.41 -15.86 5.80
CA ARG A 522 -13.54 -15.42 6.62
C ARG A 522 -14.87 -15.57 5.88
N LYS A 523 -14.95 -15.25 4.59
CA LYS A 523 -16.18 -15.48 3.81
C LYS A 523 -16.56 -16.97 3.75
N ARG A 524 -15.57 -17.87 3.66
CA ARG A 524 -15.79 -19.32 3.77
C ARG A 524 -16.31 -19.72 5.14
N GLU A 525 -15.67 -19.26 6.22
CA GLU A 525 -16.14 -19.53 7.58
C GLU A 525 -17.60 -19.11 7.78
N VAL A 526 -17.97 -17.93 7.28
CA VAL A 526 -19.34 -17.41 7.37
C VAL A 526 -20.32 -18.24 6.52
N HIS A 527 -19.88 -18.74 5.36
CA HIS A 527 -20.67 -19.66 4.54
C HIS A 527 -20.93 -20.99 5.28
N ASP A 528 -19.97 -21.48 6.06
CA ASP A 528 -20.06 -22.77 6.74
C ASP A 528 -20.82 -22.72 8.08
N MET A 529 -21.33 -21.56 8.46
CA MET A 529 -22.14 -21.37 9.67
C MET A 529 -23.57 -21.88 9.52
N ALA A 530 -24.18 -22.22 10.66
CA ALA A 530 -25.62 -22.36 10.75
C ALA A 530 -26.28 -20.98 10.57
N GLU A 531 -27.50 -20.91 10.06
CA GLU A 531 -28.17 -19.63 9.79
C GLU A 531 -29.57 -19.61 10.40
N LEU A 532 -29.81 -18.63 11.28
CA LEU A 532 -31.11 -18.30 11.83
C LEU A 532 -31.70 -17.11 11.07
N ARG A 533 -32.89 -17.28 10.49
CA ARG A 533 -33.67 -16.19 9.92
C ARG A 533 -34.94 -15.99 10.74
N VAL A 534 -35.25 -14.74 11.07
CA VAL A 534 -36.49 -14.36 11.73
C VAL A 534 -37.12 -13.24 10.92
N GLU A 535 -38.38 -13.42 10.55
CA GLU A 535 -39.20 -12.37 9.93
C GLU A 535 -40.42 -12.15 10.80
N THR A 536 -40.73 -10.88 11.09
CA THR A 536 -41.95 -10.54 11.80
C THR A 536 -42.58 -9.29 11.22
N TYR A 537 -43.89 -9.25 11.26
CA TYR A 537 -44.65 -8.08 10.91
C TYR A 537 -45.77 -7.84 11.91
N GLY A 538 -46.14 -6.58 12.09
CA GLY A 538 -47.32 -6.19 12.82
C GLY A 538 -47.94 -4.97 12.17
N GLY A 539 -49.25 -4.96 12.02
CA GLY A 539 -49.95 -3.89 11.34
C GLY A 539 -51.31 -3.58 11.93
N LYS A 540 -51.81 -2.42 11.52
CA LYS A 540 -53.17 -1.95 11.78
C LYS A 540 -53.73 -1.35 10.52
N SER A 541 -54.92 -1.78 10.16
CA SER A 541 -55.64 -1.29 9.01
C SER A 541 -56.80 -0.41 9.49
N TYR A 542 -56.92 0.78 8.91
CA TYR A 542 -57.97 1.74 9.22
C TYR A 542 -58.82 2.00 7.97
N GLY A 543 -60.14 1.83 8.05
CA GLY A 543 -61.05 1.99 6.91
C GLY A 543 -61.96 0.77 6.72
N GLY A 544 -62.62 0.66 5.56
CA GLY A 544 -63.46 -0.50 5.23
C GLY A 544 -64.88 -0.50 5.83
N GLY A 545 -65.48 0.68 6.02
CA GLY A 545 -66.85 0.83 6.56
C GLY A 545 -66.96 1.10 8.07
N ASN A 546 -68.19 1.16 8.60
CA ASN A 546 -68.45 1.57 10.00
C ASN A 546 -67.81 0.60 11.02
N ASN A 547 -66.91 1.15 11.85
CA ASN A 547 -66.22 0.55 13.01
C ASN A 547 -64.83 -0.07 12.80
N GLY A 548 -64.19 0.06 11.63
CA GLY A 548 -62.77 -0.33 11.42
C GLY A 548 -62.46 -1.84 11.44
N ALA A 549 -63.42 -2.69 11.83
CA ALA A 549 -63.34 -4.15 11.73
C ALA A 549 -63.55 -4.69 10.31
N GLY A 550 -63.97 -3.83 9.36
CA GLY A 550 -64.25 -4.21 7.97
C GLY A 550 -63.06 -4.21 7.02
N ALA A 551 -61.87 -3.85 7.51
CA ALA A 551 -60.66 -3.82 6.70
C ALA A 551 -60.34 -5.20 6.11
N VAL A 552 -60.02 -5.23 4.82
CA VAL A 552 -59.73 -6.44 4.04
C VAL A 552 -58.59 -7.26 4.67
N SER A 553 -57.53 -6.58 5.10
CA SER A 553 -56.32 -7.15 5.68
C SER A 553 -56.49 -7.57 7.16
N GLY A 554 -57.62 -7.22 7.79
CA GLY A 554 -57.82 -7.30 9.24
C GLY A 554 -57.43 -6.00 9.95
N SER A 555 -58.16 -5.66 11.03
CA SER A 555 -57.99 -4.40 11.77
C SER A 555 -56.69 -4.33 12.59
N LYS A 556 -56.19 -5.50 13.00
CA LYS A 556 -54.87 -5.71 13.60
C LYS A 556 -54.33 -7.04 13.12
N ASP A 557 -53.14 -7.06 12.54
CA ASP A 557 -52.46 -8.26 12.13
C ASP A 557 -51.07 -8.35 12.75
N PHE A 558 -50.62 -9.58 13.00
CA PHE A 558 -49.28 -9.86 13.48
C PHE A 558 -48.84 -11.22 12.94
N GLY A 559 -47.59 -11.28 12.48
CA GLY A 559 -46.97 -12.53 12.07
C GLY A 559 -45.52 -12.60 12.54
N ILE A 560 -45.06 -13.81 12.82
CA ILE A 560 -43.66 -14.12 13.07
C ILE A 560 -43.34 -15.48 12.46
N GLU A 561 -42.18 -15.56 11.84
CA GLU A 561 -41.62 -16.78 11.30
C GLU A 561 -40.15 -16.88 11.68
N THR A 562 -39.75 -18.08 12.08
CA THR A 562 -38.37 -18.41 12.40
C THR A 562 -37.95 -19.62 11.58
N LEU A 563 -36.84 -19.49 10.83
CA LEU A 563 -36.18 -20.55 10.09
C LEU A 563 -34.78 -20.78 10.64
N LEU A 564 -34.41 -22.04 10.85
CA LEU A 564 -33.07 -22.44 11.21
C LEU A 564 -32.52 -23.37 10.13
N TYR A 565 -31.44 -22.96 9.50
CA TYR A 565 -30.67 -23.75 8.53
C TYR A 565 -29.46 -24.38 9.19
N SER A 566 -29.17 -25.63 8.85
CA SER A 566 -27.91 -26.28 9.16
C SER A 566 -26.74 -25.60 8.44
N PRO A 567 -25.50 -25.84 8.90
CA PRO A 567 -24.33 -25.72 8.04
C PRO A 567 -24.51 -26.46 6.70
N PRO A 568 -23.80 -26.06 5.65
CA PRO A 568 -23.74 -26.81 4.40
C PRO A 568 -23.30 -28.27 4.62
N ILE A 569 -23.96 -29.21 3.94
CA ILE A 569 -23.69 -30.65 3.92
C ILE A 569 -23.24 -31.00 2.50
N ASN A 570 -22.03 -31.54 2.36
CA ASN A 570 -21.44 -31.82 1.05
C ASN A 570 -21.52 -30.59 0.13
N GLU A 571 -21.14 -29.44 0.70
CA GLU A 571 -21.04 -28.09 0.13
C GLU A 571 -22.35 -27.46 -0.38
N ASP A 572 -23.21 -28.24 -1.03
CA ASP A 572 -24.34 -27.73 -1.81
C ASP A 572 -25.68 -27.81 -1.05
N TRP A 573 -25.78 -28.63 0.01
CA TRP A 573 -27.07 -28.94 0.66
C TRP A 573 -27.20 -28.30 2.03
N ARG A 574 -28.41 -27.86 2.40
CA ARG A 574 -28.75 -27.47 3.77
C ARG A 574 -30.07 -28.11 4.17
N LEU A 575 -30.15 -28.55 5.43
CA LEU A 575 -31.42 -28.88 6.06
C LEU A 575 -31.95 -27.62 6.73
N PHE A 576 -33.27 -27.42 6.71
CA PHE A 576 -33.87 -26.36 7.50
C PHE A 576 -35.14 -26.82 8.19
N GLY A 577 -35.43 -26.16 9.31
CA GLY A 577 -36.66 -26.32 10.06
C GLY A 577 -37.16 -24.96 10.52
N GLY A 578 -38.47 -24.78 10.57
CA GLY A 578 -39.05 -23.52 10.98
C GLY A 578 -40.42 -23.63 11.61
N LEU A 579 -40.75 -22.57 12.32
CA LEU A 579 -42.02 -22.38 13.01
C LEU A 579 -42.54 -20.99 12.66
N GLY A 580 -43.85 -20.89 12.44
CA GLY A 580 -44.49 -19.61 12.22
C GLY A 580 -45.85 -19.49 12.88
N TYR A 581 -46.23 -18.25 13.15
CA TYR A 581 -47.48 -17.88 13.76
C TYR A 581 -47.98 -16.57 13.16
N ALA A 582 -49.26 -16.53 12.78
CA ALA A 582 -49.95 -15.34 12.34
C ALA A 582 -51.31 -15.22 13.04
N THR A 583 -51.74 -13.98 13.29
CA THR A 583 -53.04 -13.65 13.87
C THR A 583 -53.60 -12.38 13.25
N GLY A 584 -54.93 -12.30 13.15
CA GLY A 584 -55.62 -11.16 12.54
C GLY A 584 -57.03 -10.97 13.08
N ASP A 585 -57.42 -9.73 13.38
CA ASP A 585 -58.76 -9.38 13.86
C ASP A 585 -59.69 -8.98 12.68
N PHE A 586 -60.69 -9.80 12.37
CA PHE A 586 -61.68 -9.59 11.30
C PHE A 586 -63.10 -9.38 11.86
N GLN A 587 -64.04 -8.95 11.00
CA GLN A 587 -65.46 -8.82 11.35
C GLN A 587 -66.07 -10.12 11.88
N GLU A 588 -65.67 -11.26 11.32
CA GLU A 588 -66.18 -12.58 11.68
C GLU A 588 -65.49 -13.20 12.91
N GLY A 589 -64.43 -12.56 13.43
CA GLY A 589 -63.65 -13.00 14.59
C GLY A 589 -62.14 -12.91 14.38
N THR A 590 -61.37 -13.30 15.41
CA THR A 590 -59.91 -13.36 15.33
C THR A 590 -59.47 -14.67 14.69
N GLY A 591 -58.75 -14.57 13.56
CA GLY A 591 -58.12 -15.71 12.90
C GLY A 591 -56.73 -15.97 13.47
N HIS A 592 -56.37 -17.25 13.60
CA HIS A 592 -55.04 -17.70 14.00
C HIS A 592 -54.52 -18.71 13.00
N HIS A 593 -53.23 -18.67 12.69
CA HIS A 593 -52.55 -19.65 11.84
C HIS A 593 -51.19 -19.97 12.45
N ARG A 594 -50.93 -21.25 12.68
CA ARG A 594 -49.65 -21.79 13.12
C ARG A 594 -49.15 -22.74 12.06
N TRP A 595 -47.87 -22.67 11.71
CA TRP A 595 -47.27 -23.64 10.83
C TRP A 595 -45.90 -24.08 11.32
N GLN A 596 -45.54 -25.30 10.94
CA GLN A 596 -44.25 -25.91 11.19
C GLN A 596 -43.78 -26.48 9.87
N ARG A 597 -42.51 -26.27 9.52
CA ARG A 597 -41.95 -26.75 8.27
C ARG A 597 -40.58 -27.34 8.45
N ILE A 598 -40.29 -28.33 7.64
CA ILE A 598 -38.96 -28.91 7.49
C ILE A 598 -38.67 -29.10 6.00
N GLY A 599 -37.44 -28.86 5.61
CA GLY A 599 -37.08 -28.91 4.21
C GLY A 599 -35.60 -29.09 3.97
N VAL A 600 -35.29 -29.20 2.69
CA VAL A 600 -33.94 -29.28 2.15
C VAL A 600 -33.76 -28.19 1.10
N GLU A 601 -32.62 -27.53 1.16
CA GLU A 601 -32.16 -26.58 0.17
C GLU A 601 -30.94 -27.17 -0.54
N ARG A 602 -30.84 -26.99 -1.85
CA ARG A 602 -29.64 -27.24 -2.63
C ARG A 602 -29.26 -25.99 -3.40
N ARG A 603 -28.06 -25.46 -3.18
CA ARG A 603 -27.48 -24.33 -3.90
C ARG A 603 -26.27 -24.79 -4.70
N THR A 604 -26.32 -24.57 -6.00
CA THR A 604 -25.27 -24.91 -6.96
C THR A 604 -25.12 -23.77 -7.94
N ARG A 605 -24.06 -23.81 -8.76
CA ARG A 605 -23.65 -22.70 -9.62
C ARG A 605 -24.78 -21.85 -10.21
N ASP A 606 -25.65 -22.52 -10.97
CA ASP A 606 -26.69 -21.86 -11.74
C ASP A 606 -28.07 -22.11 -11.14
N MET A 607 -28.19 -22.77 -9.99
CA MET A 607 -29.46 -23.33 -9.55
C MET A 607 -29.61 -23.41 -8.04
N THR A 608 -30.70 -22.84 -7.55
CA THR A 608 -31.22 -23.05 -6.19
C THR A 608 -32.49 -23.88 -6.27
N LEU A 609 -32.52 -24.98 -5.51
CA LEU A 609 -33.68 -25.86 -5.36
C LEU A 609 -34.05 -25.94 -3.89
N GLU A 610 -35.33 -25.80 -3.56
CA GLU A 610 -35.84 -25.96 -2.20
C GLU A 610 -37.05 -26.89 -2.22
N ALA A 611 -37.08 -27.85 -1.31
CA ALA A 611 -38.23 -28.71 -1.11
C ALA A 611 -38.58 -28.74 0.38
N GLU A 612 -39.84 -28.47 0.72
CA GLU A 612 -40.32 -28.49 2.09
C GLU A 612 -41.66 -29.22 2.21
N ILE A 613 -41.87 -29.76 3.41
CA ILE A 613 -43.17 -30.23 3.89
C ILE A 613 -43.54 -29.43 5.13
N SER A 614 -44.83 -29.19 5.31
CA SER A 614 -45.33 -28.34 6.37
C SER A 614 -46.59 -28.91 7.03
N ASN A 615 -46.83 -28.54 8.28
CA ASN A 615 -48.07 -28.79 8.99
C ASN A 615 -48.69 -27.46 9.40
N HIS A 616 -49.96 -27.26 9.10
CA HIS A 616 -50.68 -25.99 9.29
C HIS A 616 -51.90 -26.22 10.18
N SER A 617 -52.06 -25.38 11.19
CA SER A 617 -53.20 -25.37 12.12
C SER A 617 -53.82 -23.98 12.17
N TYR A 618 -55.10 -23.86 11.85
CA TYR A 618 -55.77 -22.56 11.73
C TYR A 618 -57.23 -22.57 12.25
N GLY A 619 -57.47 -23.30 13.35
CA GLY A 619 -58.76 -23.32 14.06
C GLY A 619 -59.74 -24.42 13.63
N PHE A 620 -59.35 -25.24 12.64
CA PHE A 620 -60.09 -26.41 12.18
C PHE A 620 -59.20 -27.67 12.33
N ASP A 621 -59.14 -28.53 11.31
CA ASP A 621 -58.24 -29.67 11.29
C ASP A 621 -56.82 -29.27 10.88
N ASP A 622 -55.82 -29.93 11.47
CA ASP A 622 -54.43 -29.81 11.05
C ASP A 622 -54.26 -30.36 9.61
N LYS A 623 -53.65 -29.57 8.73
CA LYS A 623 -53.43 -29.94 7.32
C LYS A 623 -51.95 -29.94 6.96
N GLN A 624 -51.58 -30.92 6.14
CA GLN A 624 -50.23 -31.03 5.60
C GLN A 624 -50.12 -30.22 4.30
N GLY A 625 -49.01 -29.48 4.17
CA GLY A 625 -48.61 -28.75 2.99
C GLY A 625 -47.28 -29.26 2.45
N ALA A 626 -46.97 -28.86 1.21
CA ALA A 626 -45.69 -29.12 0.58
C ALA A 626 -45.37 -28.02 -0.42
N ARG A 627 -44.08 -27.67 -0.53
CA ARG A 627 -43.61 -26.71 -1.51
C ARG A 627 -42.34 -27.22 -2.18
N LEU A 628 -42.27 -27.02 -3.49
CA LEU A 628 -41.09 -27.23 -4.30
C LEU A 628 -40.79 -25.92 -5.04
N SER A 629 -39.59 -25.39 -4.92
CA SER A 629 -39.17 -24.18 -5.63
C SER A 629 -37.82 -24.34 -6.30
N LEU A 630 -37.70 -23.70 -7.46
CA LEU A 630 -36.53 -23.72 -8.33
C LEU A 630 -36.25 -22.29 -8.79
N ALA A 631 -35.02 -21.84 -8.69
CA ALA A 631 -34.51 -20.67 -9.39
C ALA A 631 -33.26 -21.06 -10.16
N ARG A 632 -33.16 -20.62 -11.42
CA ARG A 632 -32.03 -20.93 -12.30
C ARG A 632 -31.54 -19.70 -13.05
N ASP A 633 -30.25 -19.43 -12.95
CA ASP A 633 -29.57 -18.40 -13.73
C ASP A 633 -29.16 -18.98 -15.11
N ILE A 634 -29.49 -18.26 -16.17
CA ILE A 634 -29.11 -18.63 -17.55
C ILE A 634 -27.74 -18.01 -17.86
N ASP A 635 -27.59 -16.74 -17.52
CA ASP A 635 -26.38 -15.94 -17.67
C ASP A 635 -26.39 -14.83 -16.60
N ASP A 636 -25.50 -13.84 -16.72
CA ASP A 636 -25.43 -12.71 -15.78
C ASP A 636 -26.67 -11.78 -15.84
N HIS A 637 -27.51 -11.90 -16.86
CA HIS A 637 -28.65 -11.03 -17.09
C HIS A 637 -29.99 -11.72 -16.82
N TRP A 638 -30.14 -13.00 -17.16
CA TRP A 638 -31.40 -13.71 -17.13
C TRP A 638 -31.45 -14.77 -16.04
N GLN A 639 -32.52 -14.72 -15.25
CA GLN A 639 -32.88 -15.76 -14.30
C GLN A 639 -34.35 -16.10 -14.47
N TYR A 640 -34.69 -17.38 -14.38
CA TYR A 640 -36.08 -17.82 -14.28
C TYR A 640 -36.27 -18.68 -13.05
N GLY A 641 -37.50 -18.78 -12.57
CA GLY A 641 -37.81 -19.69 -11.49
C GLY A 641 -39.28 -20.04 -11.42
N ALA A 642 -39.59 -21.08 -10.66
CA ALA A 642 -40.94 -21.53 -10.42
C ALA A 642 -41.08 -22.11 -9.02
N SER A 643 -42.26 -21.98 -8.44
CA SER A 643 -42.67 -22.69 -7.23
C SER A 643 -44.00 -23.41 -7.45
N LEU A 644 -44.17 -24.56 -6.81
CA LEU A 644 -45.42 -25.30 -6.70
C LEU A 644 -45.70 -25.51 -5.22
N GLU A 645 -46.93 -25.22 -4.81
CA GLU A 645 -47.35 -25.19 -3.41
C GLU A 645 -48.68 -25.93 -3.25
N TYR A 646 -48.65 -27.00 -2.47
CA TYR A 646 -49.82 -27.64 -1.91
C TYR A 646 -50.05 -27.08 -0.51
N LEU A 647 -51.22 -26.49 -0.27
CA LEU A 647 -51.52 -25.70 0.92
C LEU A 647 -50.61 -24.46 1.06
N SER A 648 -50.72 -23.53 0.11
CA SER A 648 -49.87 -22.34 0.02
C SER A 648 -49.88 -21.52 1.31
N ALA A 649 -48.69 -21.18 1.78
CA ALA A 649 -48.51 -20.25 2.90
C ALA A 649 -49.00 -18.83 2.59
N ASN A 650 -49.15 -18.47 1.31
CA ASN A 650 -49.69 -17.18 0.87
C ASN A 650 -51.24 -17.13 0.87
N THR A 651 -51.91 -18.18 1.35
CA THR A 651 -53.37 -18.15 1.53
C THR A 651 -53.74 -17.02 2.51
N PRO A 652 -54.64 -16.09 2.14
CA PRO A 652 -55.05 -15.01 3.05
C PRO A 652 -55.56 -15.53 4.39
N LEU A 653 -55.11 -14.95 5.50
CA LEU A 653 -55.49 -15.39 6.84
C LEU A 653 -57.02 -15.34 7.06
N ARG A 654 -57.71 -14.36 6.48
CA ARG A 654 -59.18 -14.28 6.50
C ARG A 654 -59.86 -15.46 5.79
N ALA A 655 -59.25 -15.97 4.71
CA ALA A 655 -59.73 -17.16 4.01
C ALA A 655 -59.51 -18.41 4.87
N LEU A 656 -58.33 -18.57 5.48
CA LEU A 656 -58.04 -19.67 6.41
C LEU A 656 -59.00 -19.70 7.60
N ASN A 657 -59.35 -18.52 8.15
CA ASN A 657 -60.33 -18.38 9.23
C ASN A 657 -61.74 -18.87 8.85
N SER A 658 -62.02 -18.96 7.54
CA SER A 658 -63.27 -19.50 6.98
C SER A 658 -63.13 -20.96 6.49
N ASN A 659 -62.06 -21.66 6.89
CA ASN A 659 -61.67 -23.01 6.42
C ASN A 659 -61.46 -23.10 4.90
N ILE A 660 -61.03 -21.99 4.27
CA ILE A 660 -60.70 -21.94 2.85
C ILE A 660 -59.18 -21.90 2.70
N TYR A 661 -58.63 -22.85 1.95
CA TYR A 661 -57.20 -22.97 1.70
C TYR A 661 -56.90 -22.95 0.19
N ALA A 662 -55.69 -22.54 -0.21
CA ALA A 662 -55.30 -22.49 -1.61
C ALA A 662 -54.13 -23.43 -1.93
N ASN A 663 -54.18 -24.04 -3.11
CA ASN A 663 -53.04 -24.65 -3.77
C ASN A 663 -52.61 -23.72 -4.91
N GLY A 664 -51.32 -23.62 -5.21
CA GLY A 664 -50.89 -22.70 -6.24
C GLY A 664 -49.50 -22.97 -6.77
N GLY A 665 -49.06 -22.07 -7.61
CA GLY A 665 -47.69 -22.00 -8.04
C GLY A 665 -47.34 -20.59 -8.43
N SER A 666 -46.04 -20.34 -8.61
CA SER A 666 -45.54 -19.10 -9.19
C SER A 666 -44.52 -19.44 -10.26
N ALA A 667 -44.42 -18.61 -11.29
CA ALA A 667 -43.32 -18.63 -12.24
C ALA A 667 -42.84 -17.20 -12.44
N PHE A 668 -41.52 -16.99 -12.47
CA PHE A 668 -40.97 -15.67 -12.73
C PHE A 668 -39.86 -15.71 -13.77
N LEU A 669 -39.71 -14.56 -14.44
CA LEU A 669 -38.60 -14.24 -15.31
C LEU A 669 -38.00 -12.91 -14.81
N ARG A 670 -36.70 -12.91 -14.52
CA ARG A 670 -35.93 -11.75 -14.10
C ARG A 670 -34.91 -11.43 -15.18
N TRP A 671 -34.86 -10.16 -15.58
CA TRP A 671 -33.80 -9.59 -16.38
C TRP A 671 -33.08 -8.51 -15.58
N ARG A 672 -31.76 -8.61 -15.46
CA ARG A 672 -30.89 -7.62 -14.83
C ARG A 672 -29.92 -7.13 -15.88
N ALA A 673 -29.83 -5.81 -16.07
CA ALA A 673 -28.79 -5.27 -16.94
C ALA A 673 -27.46 -5.22 -16.19
N ASN A 674 -27.50 -4.78 -14.94
CA ASN A 674 -26.37 -4.50 -14.06
C ASN A 674 -26.87 -4.23 -12.63
N GLU A 675 -26.00 -3.71 -11.76
CA GLU A 675 -26.30 -3.39 -10.36
C GLU A 675 -27.43 -2.37 -10.16
N SER A 676 -27.70 -1.51 -11.16
CA SER A 676 -28.63 -0.38 -11.07
C SER A 676 -29.94 -0.60 -11.83
N ARG A 677 -30.08 -1.68 -12.60
CA ARG A 677 -31.25 -1.91 -13.46
C ARG A 677 -31.71 -3.36 -13.46
N GLU A 678 -32.94 -3.57 -13.03
CA GLU A 678 -33.56 -4.90 -12.96
C GLU A 678 -35.06 -4.84 -13.26
N TRP A 679 -35.58 -5.87 -13.94
CA TRP A 679 -36.99 -6.10 -14.20
C TRP A 679 -37.35 -7.55 -13.84
N ARG A 680 -38.50 -7.75 -13.22
CA ARG A 680 -39.01 -9.08 -12.85
C ARG A 680 -40.49 -9.17 -13.15
N LEU A 681 -40.85 -10.15 -13.97
CA LEU A 681 -42.24 -10.53 -14.24
C LEU A 681 -42.54 -11.83 -13.49
N ALA A 682 -43.58 -11.86 -12.68
CA ALA A 682 -44.07 -13.04 -11.98
C ALA A 682 -45.54 -13.32 -12.34
N LEU A 683 -45.89 -14.59 -12.51
CA LEU A 683 -47.24 -15.08 -12.73
C LEU A 683 -47.56 -16.14 -11.68
N SER A 684 -48.64 -15.95 -10.93
CA SER A 684 -48.99 -16.77 -9.78
C SER A 684 -50.44 -17.28 -9.86
N PRO A 685 -50.68 -18.44 -10.50
CA PRO A 685 -51.98 -19.10 -10.45
C PRO A 685 -52.22 -19.79 -9.09
N SER A 686 -53.42 -19.67 -8.55
CA SER A 686 -53.88 -20.41 -7.37
C SER A 686 -55.33 -20.88 -7.49
N HIS A 687 -55.61 -22.02 -6.88
CA HIS A 687 -56.92 -22.66 -6.78
C HIS A 687 -57.31 -22.81 -5.31
N PHE A 688 -58.39 -22.15 -4.93
CA PHE A 688 -58.92 -22.17 -3.57
C PHE A 688 -59.93 -23.30 -3.41
N SER A 689 -60.00 -23.87 -2.20
CA SER A 689 -60.90 -24.97 -1.86
C SER A 689 -62.38 -24.64 -1.97
N ASP A 690 -62.73 -23.36 -2.08
CA ASP A 690 -64.09 -22.88 -2.30
C ASP A 690 -64.45 -22.74 -3.80
N GLY A 691 -63.55 -23.16 -4.70
CA GLY A 691 -63.73 -23.16 -6.15
C GLY A 691 -63.23 -21.91 -6.86
N ASN A 692 -62.66 -20.93 -6.15
CA ASN A 692 -62.06 -19.76 -6.78
C ASN A 692 -60.73 -20.09 -7.47
N ASN A 693 -60.58 -19.72 -8.73
CA ASN A 693 -59.32 -19.72 -9.45
C ASN A 693 -58.82 -18.28 -9.57
N ARG A 694 -57.66 -18.02 -9.01
CA ARG A 694 -56.98 -16.73 -9.03
C ARG A 694 -55.75 -16.81 -9.94
N LEU A 695 -55.56 -15.81 -10.78
CA LEU A 695 -54.31 -15.59 -11.51
C LEU A 695 -53.82 -14.19 -11.19
N GLU A 696 -52.60 -14.10 -10.67
CA GLU A 696 -51.94 -12.83 -10.40
C GLU A 696 -50.74 -12.66 -11.33
N ALA A 697 -50.54 -11.43 -11.81
CA ALA A 697 -49.38 -11.02 -12.58
C ALA A 697 -48.75 -9.80 -11.90
N LEU A 698 -47.44 -9.86 -11.68
CA LEU A 698 -46.68 -8.78 -11.05
C LEU A 698 -45.44 -8.47 -11.90
N LEU A 699 -45.35 -7.25 -12.42
CA LEU A 699 -44.14 -6.72 -13.03
C LEU A 699 -43.54 -5.69 -12.08
N THR A 700 -42.32 -5.94 -11.61
CA THR A 700 -41.52 -4.95 -10.89
C THR A 700 -40.31 -4.54 -11.72
N GLY A 701 -39.94 -3.26 -11.64
CA GLY A 701 -38.75 -2.73 -12.27
C GLY A 701 -38.06 -1.70 -11.37
N ARG A 702 -36.73 -1.62 -11.44
CA ARG A 702 -35.95 -0.53 -10.83
C ARG A 702 -34.92 0.03 -11.80
N GLU A 703 -34.66 1.32 -11.68
CA GLU A 703 -33.65 2.08 -12.41
C GLU A 703 -32.95 3.05 -11.46
N GLY A 704 -31.65 2.87 -11.24
CA GLY A 704 -30.82 3.81 -10.50
C GLY A 704 -30.59 5.09 -11.28
N ILE A 705 -30.95 6.23 -10.70
CA ILE A 705 -30.83 7.55 -11.33
C ILE A 705 -29.78 8.45 -10.69
N TYR A 706 -29.37 8.13 -9.46
CA TYR A 706 -28.34 8.87 -8.74
C TYR A 706 -27.63 7.93 -7.76
N ALA A 707 -26.30 7.99 -7.76
CA ALA A 707 -25.49 7.20 -6.85
C ALA A 707 -24.27 8.02 -6.39
N THR A 708 -24.04 7.97 -5.08
CA THR A 708 -22.86 8.44 -4.37
C THR A 708 -22.50 7.37 -3.34
N PRO A 709 -21.32 7.43 -2.69
CA PRO A 709 -20.94 6.40 -1.72
C PRO A 709 -21.96 6.21 -0.59
N HIS A 710 -22.62 7.29 -0.16
CA HIS A 710 -23.58 7.25 0.94
C HIS A 710 -25.03 7.30 0.50
N VAL A 711 -25.37 7.86 -0.67
CA VAL A 711 -26.77 8.03 -1.12
C VAL A 711 -26.98 7.39 -2.47
N GLN A 712 -27.99 6.52 -2.56
CA GLN A 712 -28.48 5.92 -3.80
C GLN A 712 -29.96 6.25 -3.97
N VAL A 713 -30.36 6.61 -5.19
CA VAL A 713 -31.75 6.90 -5.55
C VAL A 713 -32.16 6.07 -6.76
N ASP A 714 -33.21 5.26 -6.57
CA ASP A 714 -33.78 4.41 -7.60
C ASP A 714 -35.23 4.84 -7.91
N LEU A 715 -35.58 4.86 -9.19
CA LEU A 715 -36.95 4.88 -9.66
C LEU A 715 -37.45 3.44 -9.77
N GLY A 716 -38.56 3.15 -9.09
CA GLY A 716 -39.24 1.87 -9.18
C GLY A 716 -40.55 1.95 -9.94
N LEU A 717 -40.99 0.82 -10.48
CA LEU A 717 -42.34 0.64 -11.03
C LEU A 717 -42.86 -0.72 -10.61
N GLU A 718 -44.07 -0.74 -10.04
CA GLU A 718 -44.83 -1.95 -9.76
C GLU A 718 -46.14 -1.92 -10.56
N LEU A 719 -46.34 -2.94 -11.40
CA LEU A 719 -47.59 -3.20 -12.10
C LEU A 719 -48.15 -4.54 -11.61
N GLY A 720 -49.24 -4.50 -10.86
CA GLY A 720 -49.94 -5.69 -10.37
C GLY A 720 -51.27 -5.85 -11.07
N ALA A 721 -51.63 -7.06 -11.49
CA ALA A 721 -52.96 -7.34 -12.00
C ALA A 721 -53.43 -8.71 -11.51
N SER A 722 -54.68 -8.81 -11.06
CA SER A 722 -55.29 -10.08 -10.67
C SER A 722 -56.58 -10.33 -11.43
N ARG A 723 -56.94 -11.61 -11.54
CA ARG A 723 -58.24 -12.06 -12.03
C ARG A 723 -58.71 -13.25 -11.20
N ASN A 724 -59.96 -13.20 -10.76
CA ASN A 724 -60.59 -14.22 -9.92
C ASN A 724 -61.84 -14.80 -10.62
N SER A 725 -62.10 -16.09 -10.42
CA SER A 725 -63.23 -16.78 -11.08
C SER A 725 -64.51 -16.81 -10.25
N LYS A 726 -64.45 -16.40 -8.99
CA LYS A 726 -65.56 -16.43 -8.03
C LYS A 726 -65.77 -15.07 -7.40
N GLU A 727 -67.01 -14.76 -7.09
CA GLU A 727 -67.45 -13.55 -6.38
C GLU A 727 -68.09 -13.96 -5.04
N ASP A 728 -68.34 -13.00 -4.15
CA ASP A 728 -68.95 -13.22 -2.83
C ASP A 728 -68.19 -14.20 -1.93
N THR A 729 -66.87 -13.97 -1.79
CA THR A 729 -65.99 -14.73 -0.90
C THR A 729 -65.77 -14.00 0.44
N PRO A 730 -65.46 -14.71 1.54
CA PRO A 730 -65.20 -14.07 2.85
C PRO A 730 -63.84 -13.36 2.95
N TYR A 731 -63.08 -13.32 1.85
CA TYR A 731 -61.78 -12.67 1.72
C TYR A 731 -61.76 -11.78 0.48
N PHE A 732 -60.80 -10.87 0.39
CA PHE A 732 -60.69 -9.96 -0.74
C PHE A 732 -60.41 -10.70 -2.05
N ASN A 733 -61.33 -10.56 -2.99
CA ASN A 733 -61.35 -11.33 -4.23
C ASN A 733 -62.01 -10.56 -5.39
N PRO A 734 -61.41 -9.46 -5.84
CA PRO A 734 -61.96 -8.65 -6.94
C PRO A 734 -62.06 -9.48 -8.22
N LYS A 735 -63.11 -9.32 -9.05
CA LYS A 735 -63.21 -10.05 -10.34
C LYS A 735 -61.96 -9.89 -11.20
N SER A 736 -61.48 -8.65 -11.27
CA SER A 736 -60.17 -8.31 -11.78
C SER A 736 -59.73 -6.95 -11.25
N ASP A 737 -58.44 -6.76 -11.05
CA ASP A 737 -57.87 -5.47 -10.68
C ASP A 737 -56.56 -5.16 -11.43
N LEU A 738 -56.16 -3.90 -11.37
CA LEU A 738 -54.90 -3.38 -11.91
C LEU A 738 -54.35 -2.31 -10.96
N THR A 739 -53.13 -2.52 -10.51
CA THR A 739 -52.32 -1.60 -9.72
C THR A 739 -51.20 -1.07 -10.60
N VAL A 740 -51.01 0.24 -10.59
CA VAL A 740 -49.86 0.92 -11.22
C VAL A 740 -49.25 1.82 -10.16
N LEU A 741 -48.07 1.46 -9.66
CA LEU A 741 -47.38 2.16 -8.58
C LEU A 741 -45.94 2.48 -8.96
N PRO A 742 -45.66 3.67 -9.51
CA PRO A 742 -44.30 4.18 -9.57
C PRO A 742 -43.83 4.55 -8.16
N THR A 743 -42.56 4.29 -7.89
CA THR A 743 -41.91 4.57 -6.59
C THR A 743 -40.59 5.29 -6.76
N VAL A 744 -40.19 6.02 -5.71
CA VAL A 744 -38.84 6.56 -5.53
C VAL A 744 -38.29 5.95 -4.26
N ASN A 745 -37.14 5.30 -4.36
CA ASN A 745 -36.43 4.69 -3.24
C ASN A 745 -35.13 5.47 -3.01
N VAL A 746 -34.89 5.86 -1.77
CA VAL A 746 -33.66 6.54 -1.33
C VAL A 746 -33.01 5.71 -0.26
N ASN A 747 -31.82 5.18 -0.55
CA ASN A 747 -30.99 4.48 0.43
C ASN A 747 -29.87 5.42 0.89
N HIS A 748 -29.71 5.58 2.20
CA HIS A 748 -28.68 6.42 2.81
C HIS A 748 -27.87 5.63 3.83
N VAL A 749 -26.58 5.40 3.53
CA VAL A 749 -25.61 4.81 4.45
C VAL A 749 -25.22 5.87 5.49
N LEU A 750 -25.50 5.58 6.76
CA LEU A 750 -25.22 6.46 7.90
C LEU A 750 -23.84 6.22 8.51
N TYR A 751 -23.33 4.99 8.38
CA TYR A 751 -22.06 4.57 8.92
C TYR A 751 -21.55 3.35 8.17
N GLN A 752 -20.27 3.34 7.83
CA GLN A 752 -19.59 2.17 7.26
C GLN A 752 -18.17 2.03 7.81
N ARG A 753 -17.83 0.84 8.33
CA ARG A 753 -16.48 0.51 8.77
C ARG A 753 -16.22 -0.98 8.55
N TYR A 754 -15.38 -1.30 7.57
CA TYR A 754 -15.14 -2.67 7.10
C TYR A 754 -16.46 -3.43 6.85
N GLU A 755 -16.70 -4.55 7.55
CA GLU A 755 -17.87 -5.41 7.39
C GLU A 755 -19.09 -4.98 8.23
N THR A 756 -19.05 -3.78 8.82
CA THR A 756 -20.16 -3.20 9.59
C THR A 756 -20.74 -2.01 8.85
N SER A 757 -22.06 -2.00 8.64
CA SER A 757 -22.75 -0.87 8.03
C SER A 757 -24.10 -0.60 8.69
N TRP A 758 -24.51 0.66 8.70
CA TRP A 758 -25.85 1.08 9.11
C TRP A 758 -26.41 2.00 8.05
N SER A 759 -27.61 1.70 7.56
CA SER A 759 -28.31 2.48 6.54
C SER A 759 -29.75 2.76 6.93
N GLN A 760 -30.33 3.77 6.31
CA GLN A 760 -31.75 4.08 6.36
C GLN A 760 -32.31 4.16 4.95
N GLN A 761 -33.55 3.73 4.80
CA GLN A 761 -34.24 3.63 3.51
C GLN A 761 -35.55 4.43 3.59
N PHE A 762 -35.80 5.23 2.57
CA PHE A 762 -37.05 5.95 2.38
C PHE A 762 -37.66 5.51 1.06
N GLN A 763 -38.95 5.21 1.07
CA GLN A 763 -39.70 4.87 -0.14
C GLN A 763 -40.97 5.69 -0.20
N VAL A 764 -41.22 6.31 -1.35
CA VAL A 764 -42.45 7.06 -1.64
C VAL A 764 -43.03 6.55 -2.93
N GLY A 765 -44.33 6.25 -2.95
CA GLY A 765 -45.04 5.83 -4.14
C GLY A 765 -46.38 6.54 -4.26
N ALA A 766 -46.77 6.87 -5.49
CA ALA A 766 -48.08 7.45 -5.78
C ALA A 766 -48.57 6.92 -7.13
N GLY A 767 -49.75 6.31 -7.13
CA GLY A 767 -50.21 5.55 -8.29
C GLY A 767 -51.72 5.44 -8.37
N THR A 768 -52.18 4.43 -9.11
CA THR A 768 -53.61 4.13 -9.28
C THR A 768 -53.92 2.67 -9.03
N TYR A 769 -55.10 2.42 -8.45
CA TYR A 769 -55.72 1.11 -8.33
C TYR A 769 -57.07 1.12 -9.05
N SER A 770 -57.27 0.19 -9.97
CA SER A 770 -58.50 0.03 -10.73
C SER A 770 -59.07 -1.36 -10.46
N GLN A 771 -60.30 -1.42 -9.97
CA GLN A 771 -61.00 -2.66 -9.71
C GLN A 771 -62.23 -2.74 -10.61
N ARG A 772 -62.54 -3.94 -11.13
CA ARG A 772 -63.75 -4.16 -11.91
C ARG A 772 -64.99 -3.84 -11.06
N ASP A 773 -65.94 -3.13 -11.66
CA ASP A 773 -67.20 -2.69 -11.06
C ASP A 773 -67.07 -1.55 -10.03
N TYR A 774 -65.87 -0.99 -9.86
CA TYR A 774 -65.58 0.19 -9.05
C TYR A 774 -64.81 1.25 -9.85
N SER A 775 -64.80 2.50 -9.38
CA SER A 775 -63.99 3.56 -10.00
C SER A 775 -62.51 3.41 -9.67
N THR A 776 -61.63 3.73 -10.62
CA THR A 776 -60.20 3.88 -10.36
C THR A 776 -59.94 4.90 -9.25
N GLY A 777 -59.15 4.52 -8.25
CA GLY A 777 -58.76 5.42 -7.17
C GLY A 777 -57.25 5.56 -7.02
N ALA A 778 -56.83 6.62 -6.34
CA ALA A 778 -55.43 6.91 -6.09
C ALA A 778 -54.88 6.06 -4.92
N ILE A 779 -53.67 5.53 -5.12
CA ILE A 779 -52.88 4.84 -4.09
C ILE A 779 -51.69 5.69 -3.67
N GLY A 780 -51.30 5.59 -2.40
CA GLY A 780 -50.13 6.26 -1.86
C GLY A 780 -49.36 5.34 -0.93
N LEU A 781 -48.04 5.33 -1.06
CA LEU A 781 -47.12 4.56 -0.23
C LEU A 781 -46.09 5.51 0.38
N LEU A 782 -45.89 5.40 1.69
CA LEU A 782 -44.79 6.02 2.40
C LEU A 782 -44.14 4.96 3.29
N SER A 783 -42.83 4.74 3.15
CA SER A 783 -42.09 3.85 4.02
C SER A 783 -40.76 4.46 4.48
N TYR A 784 -40.41 4.17 5.72
CA TYR A 784 -39.13 4.47 6.33
C TYR A 784 -38.61 3.25 7.04
N GLY A 785 -37.35 2.87 6.80
CA GLY A 785 -36.71 1.78 7.49
C GLY A 785 -35.23 2.02 7.78
N GLN A 786 -34.68 1.14 8.60
CA GLN A 786 -33.26 1.08 8.91
C GLN A 786 -32.76 -0.35 8.79
N ARG A 787 -31.48 -0.48 8.43
CA ARG A 787 -30.82 -1.78 8.26
C ARG A 787 -29.41 -1.72 8.83
N VAL A 788 -29.05 -2.71 9.63
CA VAL A 788 -27.73 -2.84 10.25
C VAL A 788 -27.13 -4.17 9.84
N THR A 789 -25.88 -4.14 9.36
CA THR A 789 -25.04 -5.32 9.18
C THR A 789 -23.84 -5.23 10.12
N TRP A 790 -23.47 -6.35 10.74
CA TRP A 790 -22.39 -6.40 11.71
C TRP A 790 -21.53 -7.66 11.54
N ASN A 791 -20.24 -7.45 11.28
CA ASN A 791 -19.19 -8.48 11.19
C ASN A 791 -19.50 -9.65 10.24
N ASP A 792 -20.22 -9.39 9.14
CA ASP A 792 -20.69 -10.37 8.13
C ASP A 792 -21.64 -11.49 8.62
N VAL A 793 -21.96 -11.54 9.92
CA VAL A 793 -22.71 -12.63 10.55
C VAL A 793 -24.09 -12.22 11.04
N PHE A 794 -24.31 -10.93 11.28
CA PHE A 794 -25.57 -10.41 11.79
C PHE A 794 -26.10 -9.33 10.86
N GLU A 795 -27.36 -9.47 10.46
CA GLU A 795 -28.11 -8.49 9.70
C GLU A 795 -29.48 -8.33 10.34
N ALA A 796 -29.92 -7.09 10.55
CA ALA A 796 -31.26 -6.80 11.04
C ALA A 796 -31.85 -5.57 10.35
N GLY A 797 -33.12 -5.64 10.00
CA GLY A 797 -33.89 -4.57 9.38
C GLY A 797 -35.17 -4.26 10.13
N ALA A 798 -35.59 -3.01 10.06
CA ALA A 798 -36.89 -2.56 10.56
C ALA A 798 -37.47 -1.53 9.60
N ALA A 799 -38.70 -1.73 9.11
CA ALA A 799 -39.36 -0.81 8.19
C ALA A 799 -40.80 -0.54 8.61
N LEU A 800 -41.15 0.73 8.78
CA LEU A 800 -42.51 1.21 8.95
C LEU A 800 -43.05 1.66 7.60
N SER A 801 -44.23 1.21 7.22
CA SER A 801 -44.89 1.56 5.97
C SER A 801 -46.34 1.97 6.20
N VAL A 802 -46.79 2.94 5.42
CA VAL A 802 -48.17 3.41 5.35
C VAL A 802 -48.60 3.28 3.90
N LEU A 803 -49.56 2.39 3.63
CA LEU A 803 -50.17 2.21 2.32
C LEU A 803 -51.62 2.66 2.39
N ASN A 804 -52.02 3.61 1.55
CA ASN A 804 -53.42 4.01 1.38
C ASN A 804 -53.90 3.54 0.01
N ARG A 805 -54.96 2.72 -0.03
CA ARG A 805 -55.58 2.27 -1.28
C ARG A 805 -57.07 2.01 -1.11
N PRO A 806 -57.87 2.12 -2.19
CA PRO A 806 -59.27 1.73 -2.15
C PRO A 806 -59.43 0.22 -2.36
N TYR A 807 -60.28 -0.42 -1.56
CA TYR A 807 -60.78 -1.77 -1.79
C TYR A 807 -62.30 -1.73 -1.86
N ASP A 808 -62.90 -2.37 -2.86
CA ASP A 808 -64.36 -2.39 -3.04
C ASP A 808 -64.99 -0.97 -2.99
N GLY A 809 -64.24 0.03 -3.47
CA GLY A 809 -64.62 1.44 -3.48
C GLY A 809 -64.35 2.23 -2.19
N ASP A 810 -64.06 1.57 -1.07
CA ASP A 810 -63.78 2.19 0.22
C ASP A 810 -62.28 2.32 0.47
N ARG A 811 -61.85 3.47 1.01
CA ARG A 811 -60.43 3.70 1.33
C ARG A 811 -60.02 2.97 2.59
N GLU A 812 -58.92 2.25 2.50
CA GLU A 812 -58.20 1.66 3.63
C GLU A 812 -56.78 2.23 3.72
N THR A 813 -56.31 2.40 4.96
CA THR A 813 -54.94 2.81 5.29
C THR A 813 -54.30 1.74 6.16
N ASP A 814 -53.30 1.09 5.61
CA ASP A 814 -52.56 0.00 6.24
C ASP A 814 -51.25 0.57 6.81
N LEU A 815 -51.12 0.58 8.14
CA LEU A 815 -49.88 0.89 8.84
C LEU A 815 -49.19 -0.43 9.20
N ARG A 816 -48.01 -0.71 8.67
CA ARG A 816 -47.29 -1.98 8.88
C ARG A 816 -45.85 -1.75 9.30
N LEU A 817 -45.45 -2.39 10.39
CA LEU A 817 -44.07 -2.54 10.84
C LEU A 817 -43.56 -3.92 10.42
N LEU A 818 -42.46 -3.96 9.68
CA LEU A 818 -41.71 -5.15 9.30
C LEU A 818 -40.40 -5.17 10.07
N LEU A 819 -40.02 -6.30 10.65
CA LEU A 819 -38.69 -6.52 11.21
C LEU A 819 -38.15 -7.83 10.64
N ASP A 820 -36.90 -7.80 10.18
CA ASP A 820 -36.20 -8.98 9.67
C ASP A 820 -34.83 -9.12 10.34
N LEU A 821 -34.38 -10.35 10.55
CA LEU A 821 -33.10 -10.66 11.17
C LEU A 821 -32.51 -11.91 10.55
N THR A 822 -31.23 -11.85 10.18
CA THR A 822 -30.41 -12.99 9.80
C THR A 822 -29.18 -13.06 10.71
N TYR A 823 -28.95 -14.21 11.32
CA TYR A 823 -27.80 -14.45 12.18
C TYR A 823 -27.11 -15.77 11.82
N ARG A 824 -25.80 -15.70 11.57
CA ARG A 824 -24.93 -16.84 11.26
C ARG A 824 -24.01 -17.14 12.45
N PHE A 825 -23.91 -18.40 12.86
CA PHE A 825 -23.18 -18.81 14.06
C PHE A 825 -22.54 -20.20 13.99
#